data_AF-A0A8S3SQS2-F1
#
_entry.id   AF-A0A8S3SQS2-F1
#
_cell.length_a   1.000
_cell.length_b   1.000
_cell.length_c   1.000
_cell.angle_alpha   90.00
_cell.angle_beta   90.00
_cell.angle_gamma   90.00
#
_symmetry.space_group_name_H-M   'P 1'
#
loop_
_entity.id
_entity.type
_entity.pdbx_description
1 polymer ?
#
loop_
_entity_poly.entity_id
_entity_poly.type
_entity_poly.pdbx_seq_one_letter_code
_entity_poly.pdbx_strand_id
1 'polypeptide(L)'
;MAVVMEGLKTETKGLQVEKDKREEELLEQQKFVNDIKSKLNIAQSELDIYLSNQQSETNKLKEMEKNLDKAKNTLEHRAQEISDIQKRLPESENMVEKAKKDLELATRTEEKSTNDLRSLRSKVEEARSSMQAAKSKGKVIDALMQMKKNGQLPGVNGRLGDLGAIDEEFDVAISTACGALDHIVVDTINTAQKCVEYLKKNNIGSATFIGLDKMARWKDHTKRKINTPENVHRLFDLVKTKTPEILPAFYFALRDTLVANDLDQATRIAYGKTRFRVVTLQGALIDQSGTMSGGGKSVMKGRMGSALAADVDPKQLANMENMLEKLTSEAQTSRASKERLEDVIRREEKDHTHMKHSLQKCTMDIEANKEQQTRLTKQIKEQEVRVKAAAPDEKELKQLEKKVGEYKKEYEKVGGAAAKVEAEVQRLHKEIMEIGGSKMKAAQHRVDAISKQIDEVTGQVTKCQVAIKTSQRNLKKAEDKVKSVEEEIQENKDKIAELDKLFKTLEEEEATQVLESYQQSQEKMKEAETALNEVKAVVAKLEEDENKLQKDFVDVRHELEKFENIMKTNQQKIKHWKKEIGHLQLSPISGQEVGEIAAIPDEELAELDKEAIQYEITVLEEKLAQMKPNMAAIAEYRKKEELYLQRVGELDKITDLRDSQRKYFDEFRKQRLDEFMAGFSVITNKLKEMYQMITLGGDAELELVDSLDPFSEGIVFSVRPPKKSWKNISNLSGGEKTLSSLALVFALHHYRPTPLYVMDEIDAALDFKNVSIVANYIKERTRNAQFIIISLRNNMFELADRLVGIYKTDNCTKSVTINPTKLSLPLQEQSINTQQPVNTQQPVVTCT
;
A
#
# COMPACT_ATOMS: atom_id res chain seq x y z
N MET A 1 73.37 -16.73 50.50
CA MET A 1 73.92 -18.06 50.15
C MET A 1 75.31 -18.30 50.74
N ALA A 2 76.29 -17.42 50.49
CA ALA A 2 77.68 -17.61 50.94
C ALA A 2 77.86 -17.83 52.46
N VAL A 3 77.18 -17.04 53.30
CA VAL A 3 77.30 -17.08 54.77
C VAL A 3 76.74 -18.37 55.41
N VAL A 4 75.82 -19.06 54.74
CA VAL A 4 75.19 -20.30 55.24
C VAL A 4 76.05 -21.53 54.93
N MET A 5 76.82 -21.51 53.83
CA MET A 5 77.70 -22.62 53.45
C MET A 5 78.98 -22.74 54.31
N GLU A 6 79.37 -21.68 55.02
CA GLU A 6 80.63 -21.64 55.78
C GLU A 6 80.51 -22.27 57.18
N GLY A 7 79.32 -22.23 57.79
CA GLY A 7 79.06 -22.83 59.11
C GLY A 7 78.74 -24.33 59.10
N LEU A 8 78.31 -24.88 57.96
CA LEU A 8 77.94 -26.30 57.80
C LEU A 8 79.11 -27.20 57.38
N LYS A 9 80.26 -26.61 57.05
CA LYS A 9 81.44 -27.26 56.45
C LYS A 9 82.17 -28.23 57.39
N THR A 10 82.00 -28.08 58.71
CA THR A 10 82.63 -28.93 59.74
C THR A 10 81.80 -30.17 60.08
N GLU A 11 80.47 -30.11 59.92
CA GLU A 11 79.55 -31.21 60.29
C GLU A 11 79.24 -32.16 59.11
N THR A 12 79.29 -31.67 57.86
CA THR A 12 79.02 -32.51 56.68
C THR A 12 80.25 -33.15 56.07
N LYS A 13 81.46 -32.86 56.56
CA LYS A 13 82.74 -33.24 55.91
C LYS A 13 82.91 -34.75 55.72
N GLY A 14 82.43 -35.58 56.66
CA GLY A 14 82.49 -37.04 56.56
C GLY A 14 81.53 -37.60 55.50
N LEU A 15 80.27 -37.15 55.51
CA LEU A 15 79.24 -37.54 54.52
C LEU A 15 79.55 -37.00 53.12
N GLN A 16 80.19 -35.82 53.03
CA GLN A 16 80.63 -35.23 51.76
C GLN A 16 81.70 -36.10 51.09
N VAL A 17 82.70 -36.59 51.84
CA VAL A 17 83.75 -37.47 51.29
C VAL A 17 83.19 -38.83 50.85
N GLU A 18 82.23 -39.38 51.59
CA GLU A 18 81.57 -40.64 51.24
C GLU A 18 80.64 -40.47 50.02
N LYS A 19 79.95 -39.33 49.93
CA LYS A 19 79.17 -38.93 48.75
C LYS A 19 80.07 -38.74 47.53
N ASP A 20 81.19 -38.04 47.65
CA ASP A 20 82.09 -37.76 46.53
C ASP A 20 82.66 -39.08 45.96
N LYS A 21 82.97 -40.07 46.81
CA LYS A 21 83.44 -41.40 46.39
C LYS A 21 82.35 -42.21 45.66
N ARG A 22 81.10 -42.16 46.15
CA ARG A 22 79.96 -42.81 45.46
C ARG A 22 79.51 -42.05 44.21
N GLU A 23 79.73 -40.74 44.14
CA GLU A 23 79.53 -39.93 42.94
C GLU A 23 80.58 -40.25 41.86
N GLU A 24 81.81 -40.56 42.24
CA GLU A 24 82.85 -41.04 41.32
C GLU A 24 82.51 -42.42 40.74
N GLU A 25 82.06 -43.36 41.57
CA GLU A 25 81.54 -44.67 41.14
C GLU A 25 80.27 -44.54 40.26
N LEU A 26 79.39 -43.58 40.58
CA LEU A 26 78.19 -43.28 39.79
C LEU A 26 78.56 -42.69 38.43
N LEU A 27 79.57 -41.81 38.36
CA LEU A 27 80.06 -41.21 37.11
C LEU A 27 80.65 -42.26 36.18
N GLU A 28 81.38 -43.25 36.70
CA GLU A 28 81.86 -44.39 35.91
C GLU A 28 80.69 -45.23 35.39
N GLN A 29 79.73 -45.61 36.25
CA GLN A 29 78.55 -46.37 35.85
C GLN A 29 77.67 -45.60 34.84
N GLN A 30 77.50 -44.29 35.00
CA GLN A 30 76.74 -43.44 34.09
C GLN A 30 77.40 -43.30 32.71
N LYS A 31 78.73 -43.30 32.62
CA LYS A 31 79.43 -43.36 31.32
C LYS A 31 79.06 -44.63 30.57
N PHE A 32 79.00 -45.78 31.25
CA PHE A 32 78.56 -47.05 30.64
C PHE A 32 77.07 -47.05 30.28
N VAL A 33 76.19 -46.53 31.14
CA VAL A 33 74.75 -46.39 30.83
C VAL A 33 74.54 -45.51 29.59
N ASN A 34 75.24 -44.39 29.50
CA ASN A 34 75.12 -43.45 28.38
C ASN A 34 75.64 -44.04 27.06
N ASP A 35 76.73 -44.82 27.10
CA ASP A 35 77.24 -45.52 25.91
C ASP A 35 76.25 -46.57 25.38
N ILE A 36 75.68 -47.40 26.26
CA ILE A 36 74.67 -48.40 25.88
C ILE A 36 73.36 -47.73 25.42
N LYS A 37 72.95 -46.63 26.05
CA LYS A 37 71.77 -45.85 25.63
C LYS A 37 71.96 -45.24 24.25
N SER A 38 73.16 -44.72 23.95
CA SER A 38 73.51 -44.21 22.62
C SER A 38 73.39 -45.32 21.57
N LYS A 39 73.96 -46.50 21.84
CA LYS A 39 73.87 -47.68 20.95
C LYS A 39 72.43 -48.16 20.74
N LEU A 40 71.60 -48.16 21.79
CA LEU A 40 70.18 -48.48 21.70
C LEU A 40 69.43 -47.48 20.82
N ASN A 41 69.63 -46.17 21.04
CA ASN A 41 68.97 -45.11 20.26
C ASN A 41 69.37 -45.13 18.79
N ILE A 42 70.64 -45.43 18.48
CA ILE A 42 71.12 -45.58 17.10
C ILE A 42 70.43 -46.77 16.43
N ALA A 43 70.43 -47.94 17.06
CA ALA A 43 69.78 -49.13 16.51
C ALA A 43 68.26 -48.96 16.34
N GLN A 44 67.61 -48.22 17.24
CA GLN A 44 66.18 -47.93 17.18
C GLN A 44 65.84 -46.91 16.09
N SER A 45 66.70 -45.90 15.90
CA SER A 45 66.56 -44.94 14.78
C SER A 45 66.80 -45.61 13.42
N GLU A 46 67.75 -46.55 13.33
CA GLU A 46 67.97 -47.34 12.11
C GLU A 46 66.73 -48.17 11.74
N LEU A 47 66.07 -48.78 12.73
CA LEU A 47 64.84 -49.55 12.54
C LEU A 47 63.66 -48.65 12.11
N ASP A 48 63.50 -47.49 12.74
CA ASP A 48 62.44 -46.54 12.41
C ASP A 48 62.63 -45.93 11.01
N ILE A 49 63.87 -45.60 10.60
CA ILE A 49 64.19 -45.13 9.25
C ILE A 49 63.84 -46.21 8.21
N TYR A 50 64.12 -47.48 8.52
CA TYR A 50 63.83 -48.61 7.64
C TYR A 50 62.32 -48.83 7.44
N LEU A 51 61.51 -48.64 8.49
CA LEU A 51 60.05 -48.77 8.44
C LEU A 51 59.33 -47.52 7.87
N SER A 52 59.91 -46.34 8.05
CA SER A 52 59.33 -45.05 7.65
C SER A 52 59.04 -44.95 6.15
N ASN A 53 59.92 -45.52 5.30
CA ASN A 53 59.75 -45.48 3.85
C ASN A 53 58.48 -46.23 3.39
N GLN A 54 58.25 -47.43 3.94
CA GLN A 54 57.06 -48.24 3.65
C GLN A 54 55.78 -47.56 4.16
N GLN A 55 55.82 -46.97 5.36
CA GLN A 55 54.68 -46.24 5.94
C GLN A 55 54.33 -44.98 5.13
N SER A 56 55.34 -44.24 4.65
CA SER A 56 55.13 -43.07 3.78
C SER A 56 54.40 -43.46 2.48
N GLU A 57 54.87 -44.51 1.79
CA GLU A 57 54.27 -44.90 0.51
C GLU A 57 52.88 -45.52 0.66
N THR A 58 52.61 -46.25 1.75
CA THR A 58 51.27 -46.78 2.06
C THR A 58 50.28 -45.68 2.47
N ASN A 59 50.73 -44.64 3.18
CA ASN A 59 49.88 -43.49 3.51
C ASN A 59 49.49 -42.71 2.25
N LYS A 60 50.43 -42.51 1.30
CA LYS A 60 50.14 -41.90 -0.01
C LYS A 60 49.12 -42.71 -0.80
N LEU A 61 49.22 -44.04 -0.80
CA LEU A 61 48.26 -44.92 -1.46
C LEU A 61 46.85 -44.77 -0.87
N LYS A 62 46.71 -44.84 0.46
CA LYS A 62 45.42 -44.65 1.15
C LYS A 62 44.80 -43.29 0.88
N GLU A 63 45.62 -42.24 0.79
CA GLU A 63 45.14 -40.90 0.48
C GLU A 63 44.60 -40.80 -0.96
N MET A 64 45.29 -41.42 -1.93
CA MET A 64 44.82 -41.49 -3.32
C MET A 64 43.52 -42.30 -3.45
N GLU A 65 43.40 -43.45 -2.78
CA GLU A 65 42.16 -44.25 -2.75
C GLU A 65 40.98 -43.46 -2.18
N LYS A 66 41.19 -42.75 -1.07
CA LYS A 66 40.18 -41.88 -0.47
C LYS A 66 39.73 -40.75 -1.39
N ASN A 67 40.65 -40.21 -2.20
CA ASN A 67 40.31 -39.18 -3.18
C ASN A 67 39.56 -39.75 -4.39
N LEU A 68 39.83 -41.01 -4.77
CA LEU A 68 39.07 -41.72 -5.80
C LEU A 68 37.61 -41.94 -5.37
N ASP A 69 37.37 -42.40 -4.14
CA ASP A 69 36.02 -42.63 -3.63
C ASP A 69 35.21 -41.33 -3.53
N LYS A 70 35.83 -40.22 -3.12
CA LYS A 70 35.19 -38.91 -3.15
C LYS A 70 34.76 -38.49 -4.56
N ALA A 71 35.63 -38.71 -5.55
CA ALA A 71 35.33 -38.37 -6.94
C ALA A 71 34.16 -39.21 -7.48
N LYS A 72 34.11 -40.52 -7.16
CA LYS A 72 32.99 -41.40 -7.52
C LYS A 72 31.66 -40.98 -6.88
N ASN A 73 31.64 -40.71 -5.58
CA ASN A 73 30.42 -40.30 -4.89
C ASN A 73 29.90 -38.95 -5.42
N THR A 74 30.81 -38.04 -5.77
CA THR A 74 30.44 -36.75 -6.37
C THR A 74 29.84 -36.94 -7.76
N LEU A 75 30.39 -37.86 -8.55
CA LEU A 75 29.86 -38.25 -9.87
C LEU A 75 28.44 -38.81 -9.79
N GLU A 76 28.17 -39.73 -8.86
CA GLU A 76 26.82 -40.30 -8.67
C GLU A 76 25.80 -39.23 -8.27
N HIS A 77 26.16 -38.36 -7.32
CA HIS A 77 25.27 -37.27 -6.88
C HIS A 77 24.94 -36.29 -8.02
N ARG A 78 25.96 -35.87 -8.79
CA ARG A 78 25.75 -34.96 -9.93
C ARG A 78 24.95 -35.62 -11.06
N ALA A 79 25.11 -36.92 -11.28
CA ALA A 79 24.33 -37.66 -12.27
C ALA A 79 22.83 -37.72 -11.90
N GLN A 80 22.52 -37.89 -10.61
CA GLN A 80 21.13 -37.83 -10.11
C GLN A 80 20.53 -36.43 -10.30
N GLU A 81 21.25 -35.37 -9.93
CA GLU A 81 20.79 -33.98 -10.13
C GLU A 81 20.51 -33.66 -11.61
N ILE A 82 21.36 -34.12 -12.54
CA ILE A 82 21.12 -33.94 -13.97
C ILE A 82 19.84 -34.64 -14.41
N SER A 83 19.59 -35.87 -13.94
CA SER A 83 18.38 -36.62 -14.30
C SER A 83 17.11 -35.88 -13.87
N ASP A 84 17.11 -35.29 -12.67
CA ASP A 84 15.98 -34.52 -12.15
C ASP A 84 15.78 -33.21 -12.91
N ILE A 85 16.86 -32.49 -13.23
CA ILE A 85 16.80 -31.25 -14.02
C ILE A 85 16.29 -31.54 -15.44
N GLN A 86 16.74 -32.63 -16.07
CA GLN A 86 16.31 -33.02 -17.42
C GLN A 86 14.81 -33.35 -17.50
N LYS A 87 14.20 -33.84 -16.41
CA LYS A 87 12.74 -34.07 -16.35
C LYS A 87 11.94 -32.78 -16.23
N ARG A 88 12.43 -31.83 -15.42
CA ARG A 88 11.72 -30.57 -15.11
C ARG A 88 11.86 -29.48 -16.18
N LEU A 89 12.96 -29.49 -16.92
CA LEU A 89 13.25 -28.50 -17.96
C LEU A 89 12.15 -28.40 -19.05
N PRO A 90 11.66 -29.51 -19.66
CA PRO A 90 10.61 -29.44 -20.68
C PRO A 90 9.24 -29.02 -20.11
N GLU A 91 8.95 -29.32 -18.85
CA GLU A 91 7.72 -28.86 -18.19
C GLU A 91 7.70 -27.34 -18.06
N SER A 92 8.81 -26.76 -17.58
CA SER A 92 8.97 -25.31 -17.46
C SER A 92 8.95 -24.61 -18.84
N GLU A 93 9.58 -25.21 -19.86
CA GLU A 93 9.55 -24.66 -21.23
C GLU A 93 8.13 -24.60 -21.82
N ASN A 94 7.34 -25.66 -21.65
CA ASN A 94 5.93 -25.68 -22.07
C ASN A 94 5.07 -24.65 -21.31
N MET A 95 5.33 -24.44 -20.01
CA MET A 95 4.62 -23.44 -19.20
C MET A 95 4.92 -22.02 -19.68
N VAL A 96 6.18 -21.71 -20.00
CA VAL A 96 6.59 -20.42 -20.59
C VAL A 96 5.91 -20.20 -21.93
N GLU A 97 5.89 -21.21 -22.81
CA GLU A 97 5.28 -21.07 -24.15
C GLU A 97 3.76 -20.83 -24.06
N LYS A 98 3.07 -21.54 -23.15
CA LYS A 98 1.64 -21.34 -22.91
C LYS A 98 1.35 -19.94 -22.37
N ALA A 99 2.09 -19.49 -21.36
CA ALA A 99 1.92 -18.17 -20.78
C ALA A 99 2.16 -17.04 -21.81
N LYS A 100 3.12 -17.21 -22.73
CA LYS A 100 3.37 -16.29 -23.85
C LYS A 100 2.19 -16.20 -24.81
N LYS A 101 1.57 -17.33 -25.17
CA LYS A 101 0.35 -17.35 -26.02
C LYS A 101 -0.82 -16.63 -25.34
N ASP A 102 -1.00 -16.85 -24.05
CA ASP A 102 -2.05 -16.20 -23.26
C ASP A 102 -1.80 -14.67 -23.15
N LEU A 103 -0.53 -14.25 -23.02
CA LEU A 103 -0.15 -12.84 -23.01
C LEU A 103 -0.45 -12.14 -24.35
N GLU A 104 -0.20 -12.82 -25.47
CA GLU A 104 -0.50 -12.26 -26.80
C GLU A 104 -2.00 -12.04 -26.98
N LEU A 105 -2.84 -12.99 -26.54
CA LEU A 105 -4.29 -12.86 -26.55
C LEU A 105 -4.75 -11.70 -25.66
N ALA A 106 -4.25 -11.62 -24.42
CA ALA A 106 -4.57 -10.56 -23.47
C ALA A 106 -4.18 -9.16 -24.00
N THR A 107 -3.05 -9.06 -24.69
CA THR A 107 -2.58 -7.80 -25.30
C THR A 107 -3.52 -7.35 -26.42
N ARG A 108 -3.93 -8.25 -27.31
CA ARG A 108 -4.89 -7.92 -28.38
C ARG A 108 -6.26 -7.49 -27.84
N THR A 109 -6.72 -8.07 -26.73
CA THR A 109 -7.98 -7.67 -26.09
C THR A 109 -7.88 -6.30 -25.41
N GLU A 110 -6.74 -5.99 -24.80
CA GLU A 110 -6.49 -4.69 -24.16
C GLU A 110 -6.40 -3.56 -25.20
N GLU A 111 -5.71 -3.77 -26.32
CA GLU A 111 -5.64 -2.81 -27.43
C GLU A 111 -7.03 -2.49 -28.02
N LYS A 112 -7.89 -3.51 -28.18
CA LYS A 112 -9.27 -3.29 -28.65
C LYS A 112 -10.08 -2.48 -27.65
N SER A 113 -10.07 -2.90 -26.39
CA SER A 113 -10.85 -2.26 -25.31
C SER A 113 -10.41 -0.81 -25.06
N THR A 114 -9.10 -0.53 -25.14
CA THR A 114 -8.56 0.84 -24.97
C THR A 114 -8.91 1.75 -26.14
N ASN A 115 -8.89 1.26 -27.38
CA ASN A 115 -9.33 2.02 -28.56
C ASN A 115 -10.83 2.34 -28.49
N ASP A 116 -11.66 1.37 -28.13
CA ASP A 116 -13.10 1.56 -27.98
C ASP A 116 -13.41 2.57 -26.87
N LEU A 117 -12.74 2.45 -25.71
CA LEU A 117 -12.83 3.40 -24.60
C LEU A 117 -12.44 4.82 -25.04
N ARG A 118 -11.35 4.98 -25.78
CA ARG A 118 -10.91 6.30 -26.27
C ARG A 118 -11.95 6.92 -27.20
N SER A 119 -12.54 6.13 -28.09
CA SER A 119 -13.57 6.59 -29.03
C SER A 119 -14.86 7.01 -28.30
N LEU A 120 -15.31 6.22 -27.32
CA LEU A 120 -16.52 6.49 -26.56
C LEU A 120 -16.34 7.68 -25.62
N ARG A 121 -15.17 7.81 -24.99
CA ARG A 121 -14.84 8.95 -24.14
C ARG A 121 -14.90 10.28 -24.89
N SER A 122 -14.37 10.31 -26.12
CA SER A 122 -14.46 11.50 -26.97
C SER A 122 -15.90 11.88 -27.28
N LYS A 123 -16.77 10.90 -27.58
CA LYS A 123 -18.19 11.13 -27.87
C LYS A 123 -18.97 11.59 -26.63
N VAL A 124 -18.70 11.00 -25.47
CA VAL A 124 -19.32 11.41 -24.19
C VAL A 124 -18.94 12.83 -23.84
N GLU A 125 -17.67 13.21 -23.99
CA GLU A 125 -17.23 14.57 -23.66
C GLU A 125 -17.83 15.63 -24.61
N GLU A 126 -17.92 15.32 -25.91
CA GLU A 126 -18.58 16.17 -26.89
C GLU A 126 -20.08 16.36 -26.59
N ALA A 127 -20.78 15.27 -26.27
CA ALA A 127 -22.19 15.29 -25.89
C ALA A 127 -22.42 16.04 -24.56
N ARG A 128 -21.54 15.84 -23.58
CA ARG A 128 -21.59 16.49 -22.27
C ARG A 128 -21.35 18.00 -22.39
N SER A 129 -20.33 18.40 -23.13
CA SER A 129 -20.01 19.81 -23.38
C SER A 129 -21.18 20.51 -24.09
N SER A 130 -21.77 19.86 -25.10
CA SER A 130 -22.95 20.36 -25.81
C SER A 130 -24.16 20.53 -24.88
N MET A 131 -24.45 19.54 -24.03
CA MET A 131 -25.55 19.60 -23.06
C MET A 131 -25.32 20.65 -21.98
N GLN A 132 -24.10 20.79 -21.47
CA GLN A 132 -23.76 21.78 -20.45
C GLN A 132 -23.86 23.22 -21.00
N ALA A 133 -23.45 23.42 -22.26
CA ALA A 133 -23.63 24.69 -22.95
C ALA A 133 -25.12 25.03 -23.13
N ALA A 134 -25.97 24.06 -23.47
CA ALA A 134 -27.41 24.27 -23.58
C ALA A 134 -28.08 24.56 -22.21
N LYS A 135 -27.74 23.78 -21.18
CA LYS A 135 -28.30 23.92 -19.83
C LYS A 135 -27.90 25.23 -19.15
N SER A 136 -26.64 25.65 -19.29
CA SER A 136 -26.16 26.93 -18.73
C SER A 136 -26.86 28.13 -19.38
N LYS A 137 -27.03 28.11 -20.70
CA LYS A 137 -27.77 29.15 -21.44
C LYS A 137 -29.24 29.23 -21.02
N GLY A 138 -29.95 28.11 -20.93
CA GLY A 138 -31.35 28.07 -20.49
C GLY A 138 -31.52 28.60 -19.05
N LYS A 139 -30.68 28.14 -18.13
CA LYS A 139 -30.74 28.54 -16.70
C LYS A 139 -30.58 30.04 -16.49
N VAL A 140 -29.68 30.70 -17.25
CA VAL A 140 -29.45 32.15 -17.15
C VAL A 140 -30.65 32.93 -17.67
N ILE A 141 -31.24 32.50 -18.79
CA ILE A 141 -32.43 33.15 -19.38
C ILE A 141 -33.63 32.99 -18.44
N ASP A 142 -33.88 31.79 -17.93
CA ASP A 142 -35.01 31.50 -17.04
C ASP A 142 -34.93 32.34 -15.75
N ALA A 143 -33.75 32.42 -15.14
CA ALA A 143 -33.54 33.20 -13.93
C ALA A 143 -33.80 34.69 -14.13
N LEU A 144 -33.33 35.27 -15.24
CA LEU A 144 -33.54 36.69 -15.54
C LEU A 144 -35.00 36.98 -15.94
N MET A 145 -35.65 36.07 -16.67
CA MET A 145 -37.07 36.19 -17.01
C MET A 145 -37.97 36.03 -15.78
N GLN A 146 -37.59 35.22 -14.79
CA GLN A 146 -38.28 35.11 -13.51
C GLN A 146 -38.16 36.41 -12.70
N MET A 147 -36.97 37.04 -12.67
CA MET A 147 -36.77 38.34 -12.01
C MET A 147 -37.56 39.47 -12.67
N LYS A 148 -37.73 39.41 -13.99
CA LYS A 148 -38.62 40.30 -14.74
C LYS A 148 -40.08 40.11 -14.33
N LYS A 149 -40.56 38.85 -14.27
CA LYS A 149 -41.94 38.52 -13.85
C LYS A 149 -42.22 38.96 -12.41
N ASN A 150 -41.23 38.86 -11.53
CA ASN A 150 -41.32 39.30 -10.14
C ASN A 150 -41.20 40.83 -9.97
N GLY A 151 -41.04 41.59 -11.05
CA GLY A 151 -40.99 43.07 -11.03
C GLY A 151 -39.69 43.68 -10.50
N GLN A 152 -38.68 42.87 -10.13
CA GLN A 152 -37.41 43.36 -9.58
C GLN A 152 -36.47 43.92 -10.65
N LEU A 153 -36.57 43.43 -11.89
CA LEU A 153 -35.79 43.88 -13.05
C LEU A 153 -36.70 44.09 -14.27
N PRO A 154 -37.51 45.17 -14.31
CA PRO A 154 -38.47 45.39 -15.41
C PRO A 154 -37.81 45.73 -16.75
N GLY A 155 -36.59 46.27 -16.73
CA GLY A 155 -35.84 46.72 -17.91
C GLY A 155 -35.21 45.61 -18.77
N VAL A 156 -35.51 44.33 -18.51
CA VAL A 156 -35.02 43.19 -19.30
C VAL A 156 -36.01 42.88 -20.41
N ASN A 157 -35.60 43.01 -21.68
CA ASN A 157 -36.50 42.78 -22.82
C ASN A 157 -36.54 41.29 -23.20
N GLY A 158 -35.40 40.59 -23.14
CA GLY A 158 -35.27 39.16 -23.45
C GLY A 158 -34.03 38.86 -24.29
N ARG A 159 -33.87 37.60 -24.73
CA ARG A 159 -32.80 37.21 -25.67
C ARG A 159 -33.04 37.85 -27.04
N LEU A 160 -32.00 38.35 -27.70
CA LEU A 160 -32.13 39.00 -29.02
C LEU A 160 -32.77 38.09 -30.08
N GLY A 161 -32.40 36.81 -30.11
CA GLY A 161 -32.99 35.82 -31.02
C GLY A 161 -34.47 35.49 -30.78
N ASP A 162 -35.01 35.77 -29.59
CA ASP A 162 -36.45 35.58 -29.28
C ASP A 162 -37.29 36.81 -29.67
N LEU A 163 -36.64 37.94 -29.97
CA LEU A 163 -37.28 39.24 -30.24
C LEU A 163 -37.47 39.52 -31.74
N GLY A 164 -36.99 38.63 -32.61
CA GLY A 164 -37.12 38.72 -34.06
C GLY A 164 -37.45 37.37 -34.68
N ALA A 165 -37.97 37.40 -35.90
CA ALA A 165 -38.27 36.23 -36.72
C ALA A 165 -37.66 36.40 -38.12
N ILE A 166 -37.25 35.30 -38.73
CA ILE A 166 -36.74 35.23 -40.09
C ILE A 166 -37.28 33.96 -40.75
N ASP A 167 -37.32 33.94 -42.08
CA ASP A 167 -37.78 32.76 -42.81
C ASP A 167 -36.78 31.59 -42.66
N GLU A 168 -37.30 30.35 -42.58
CA GLU A 168 -36.54 29.14 -42.21
C GLU A 168 -35.35 28.85 -43.12
N GLU A 169 -35.45 29.20 -44.41
CA GLU A 169 -34.38 29.07 -45.40
C GLU A 169 -33.08 29.77 -44.97
N PHE A 170 -33.18 30.86 -44.19
CA PHE A 170 -32.04 31.66 -43.76
C PHE A 170 -31.60 31.40 -42.30
N ASP A 171 -32.19 30.42 -41.60
CA ASP A 171 -31.90 30.19 -40.18
C ASP A 171 -30.45 29.73 -39.93
N VAL A 172 -29.91 28.87 -40.81
CA VAL A 172 -28.51 28.43 -40.73
C VAL A 172 -27.56 29.61 -40.98
N ALA A 173 -27.88 30.44 -41.98
CA ALA A 173 -27.09 31.61 -42.34
C ALA A 173 -27.05 32.64 -41.20
N ILE A 174 -28.18 32.98 -40.59
CA ILE A 174 -28.24 33.95 -39.49
C ILE A 174 -27.63 33.39 -38.19
N SER A 175 -27.85 32.11 -37.90
CA SER A 175 -27.32 31.43 -36.70
C SER A 175 -25.80 31.34 -36.74
N THR A 176 -25.23 31.12 -37.93
CA THR A 176 -23.78 31.10 -38.15
C THR A 176 -23.19 32.51 -38.14
N ALA A 177 -23.82 33.46 -38.84
CA ALA A 177 -23.29 34.81 -38.99
C ALA A 177 -23.34 35.66 -37.71
N CYS A 178 -24.21 35.32 -36.76
CA CYS A 178 -24.51 36.17 -35.62
C CYS A 178 -24.54 35.42 -34.28
N GLY A 179 -23.39 35.40 -33.58
CA GLY A 179 -23.32 34.92 -32.20
C GLY A 179 -24.00 35.84 -31.17
N ALA A 180 -24.27 37.10 -31.53
CA ALA A 180 -24.92 38.08 -30.66
C ALA A 180 -26.43 37.85 -30.49
N LEU A 181 -27.02 36.91 -31.23
CA LEU A 181 -28.42 36.49 -31.04
C LEU A 181 -28.67 35.88 -29.66
N ASP A 182 -27.63 35.31 -29.03
CA ASP A 182 -27.68 34.76 -27.68
C ASP A 182 -27.58 35.86 -26.59
N HIS A 183 -27.35 37.13 -26.96
CA HIS A 183 -27.21 38.23 -25.99
C HIS A 183 -28.57 38.71 -25.48
N ILE A 184 -28.59 39.17 -24.23
CA ILE A 184 -29.81 39.63 -23.55
C ILE A 184 -29.98 41.13 -23.75
N VAL A 185 -31.10 41.54 -24.31
CA VAL A 185 -31.44 42.95 -24.57
C VAL A 185 -32.02 43.56 -23.30
N VAL A 186 -31.47 44.69 -22.87
CA VAL A 186 -31.92 45.48 -21.73
C VAL A 186 -32.10 46.94 -22.13
N ASP A 187 -32.91 47.67 -21.38
CA ASP A 187 -33.18 49.09 -21.61
C ASP A 187 -31.92 49.98 -21.43
N THR A 188 -31.17 49.77 -20.34
CA THR A 188 -30.05 50.62 -19.90
C THR A 188 -28.87 49.80 -19.39
N ILE A 189 -27.67 50.39 -19.39
CA ILE A 189 -26.47 49.76 -18.81
C ILE A 189 -26.63 49.48 -17.30
N ASN A 190 -27.34 50.32 -16.56
CA ASN A 190 -27.54 50.13 -15.13
C ASN A 190 -28.34 48.84 -14.85
N THR A 191 -29.38 48.58 -15.65
CA THR A 191 -30.11 47.31 -15.60
C THR A 191 -29.19 46.13 -15.93
N ALA A 192 -28.28 46.26 -16.92
CA ALA A 192 -27.29 45.22 -17.23
C ALA A 192 -26.37 44.92 -16.03
N GLN A 193 -25.86 45.95 -15.35
CA GLN A 193 -24.99 45.79 -14.18
C GLN A 193 -25.70 45.05 -13.05
N LYS A 194 -26.95 45.41 -12.75
CA LYS A 194 -27.78 44.70 -11.76
C LYS A 194 -28.02 43.24 -12.13
N CYS A 195 -28.25 42.95 -13.42
CA CYS A 195 -28.37 41.57 -13.90
C CYS A 195 -27.07 40.78 -13.70
N VAL A 196 -25.91 41.38 -14.01
CA VAL A 196 -24.59 40.75 -13.82
C VAL A 196 -24.32 40.49 -12.34
N GLU A 197 -24.58 41.47 -11.47
CA GLU A 197 -24.40 41.33 -10.02
C GLU A 197 -25.28 40.21 -9.45
N TYR A 198 -26.53 40.13 -9.90
CA TYR A 198 -27.45 39.05 -9.54
C TYR A 198 -26.93 37.66 -9.98
N LEU A 199 -26.49 37.54 -11.24
CA LEU A 199 -25.93 36.27 -11.75
C LEU A 199 -24.66 35.86 -10.99
N LYS A 200 -23.82 36.83 -10.60
CA LYS A 200 -22.59 36.61 -9.83
C LYS A 200 -22.89 36.20 -8.38
N LYS A 201 -23.83 36.89 -7.72
CA LYS A 201 -24.25 36.59 -6.34
C LYS A 201 -24.81 35.18 -6.19
N ASN A 202 -25.54 34.71 -7.19
CA ASN A 202 -26.24 33.42 -7.16
C ASN A 202 -25.54 32.31 -7.98
N ASN A 203 -24.37 32.59 -8.56
CA ASN A 203 -23.58 31.66 -9.38
C ASN A 203 -24.40 30.92 -10.47
N ILE A 204 -25.23 31.68 -11.19
CA ILE A 204 -26.21 31.11 -12.15
C ILE A 204 -25.59 30.87 -13.53
N GLY A 205 -24.59 31.68 -13.92
CA GLY A 205 -23.86 31.60 -15.17
C GLY A 205 -23.36 32.96 -15.66
N SER A 206 -22.79 33.00 -16.87
CA SER A 206 -22.35 34.24 -17.54
C SER A 206 -23.22 34.52 -18.75
N ALA A 207 -23.59 35.80 -18.94
CA ALA A 207 -24.32 36.26 -20.11
C ALA A 207 -23.81 37.63 -20.57
N THR A 208 -23.97 37.88 -21.87
CA THR A 208 -23.64 39.17 -22.48
C THR A 208 -24.90 39.97 -22.68
N PHE A 209 -24.86 41.26 -22.34
CA PHE A 209 -26.02 42.16 -22.37
C PHE A 209 -25.87 43.26 -23.43
N ILE A 210 -26.98 43.63 -24.07
CA ILE A 210 -27.07 44.74 -25.03
C ILE A 210 -27.96 45.82 -24.41
N GLY A 211 -27.38 46.96 -24.04
CA GLY A 211 -28.12 48.14 -23.58
C GLY A 211 -28.66 48.98 -24.74
N LEU A 212 -29.99 49.15 -24.82
CA LEU A 212 -30.65 49.91 -25.87
C LEU A 212 -30.28 51.40 -25.83
N ASP A 213 -30.03 51.95 -24.64
CA ASP A 213 -29.56 53.32 -24.40
C ASP A 213 -28.31 53.68 -25.23
N LYS A 214 -27.34 52.76 -25.35
CA LYS A 214 -26.11 52.97 -26.15
C LYS A 214 -26.25 52.59 -27.62
N MET A 215 -27.33 51.91 -28.00
CA MET A 215 -27.58 51.52 -29.39
C MET A 215 -28.31 52.60 -30.20
N ALA A 216 -28.69 53.71 -29.57
CA ALA A 216 -29.34 54.84 -30.22
C ALA A 216 -28.60 55.40 -31.45
N ARG A 217 -27.25 55.37 -31.45
CA ARG A 217 -26.41 55.80 -32.60
C ARG A 217 -26.65 55.02 -33.90
N TRP A 218 -27.21 53.82 -33.80
CA TRP A 218 -27.47 52.96 -34.96
C TRP A 218 -28.86 53.17 -35.55
N LYS A 219 -29.74 53.98 -34.93
CA LYS A 219 -31.11 54.24 -35.40
C LYS A 219 -31.17 54.82 -36.82
N ASP A 220 -30.21 55.67 -37.21
CA ASP A 220 -30.19 56.23 -38.56
C ASP A 220 -29.73 55.20 -39.61
N HIS A 221 -28.90 54.25 -39.18
CA HIS A 221 -28.36 53.21 -40.05
C HIS A 221 -29.38 52.11 -40.36
N THR A 222 -30.38 51.89 -39.49
CA THR A 222 -31.45 50.91 -39.75
C THR A 222 -32.37 51.31 -40.90
N LYS A 223 -32.40 52.58 -41.30
CA LYS A 223 -33.23 53.10 -42.39
C LYS A 223 -32.49 53.20 -43.73
N ARG A 224 -31.18 52.96 -43.74
CA ARG A 224 -30.32 53.11 -44.92
C ARG A 224 -30.35 51.84 -45.76
N LYS A 225 -30.78 51.95 -47.03
CA LYS A 225 -30.62 50.90 -48.03
C LYS A 225 -29.20 50.93 -48.60
N ILE A 226 -28.56 49.76 -48.69
CA ILE A 226 -27.23 49.59 -49.28
C ILE A 226 -27.37 49.00 -50.69
N ASN A 227 -26.45 49.34 -51.60
CA ASN A 227 -26.40 48.68 -52.91
C ASN A 227 -25.68 47.34 -52.76
N THR A 228 -26.39 46.23 -52.92
CA THR A 228 -25.82 44.89 -52.76
C THR A 228 -25.28 44.36 -54.11
N PRO A 229 -24.05 43.83 -54.16
CA PRO A 229 -23.51 43.18 -55.35
C PRO A 229 -24.37 41.96 -55.74
N GLU A 230 -24.53 41.70 -57.04
CA GLU A 230 -25.31 40.56 -57.57
C GLU A 230 -26.76 40.44 -57.05
N ASN A 231 -27.35 41.53 -56.53
CA ASN A 231 -28.70 41.58 -55.97
C ASN A 231 -28.94 40.56 -54.84
N VAL A 232 -27.90 40.27 -54.04
CA VAL A 232 -28.04 39.39 -52.88
C VAL A 232 -28.78 40.06 -51.73
N HIS A 233 -29.49 39.26 -50.95
CA HIS A 233 -30.22 39.73 -49.78
C HIS A 233 -29.27 40.10 -48.63
N ARG A 234 -29.63 41.16 -47.91
CA ARG A 234 -28.99 41.54 -46.66
C ARG A 234 -29.74 40.90 -45.50
N LEU A 235 -29.04 40.17 -44.62
CA LEU A 235 -29.66 39.48 -43.47
C LEU A 235 -30.51 40.41 -42.59
N PHE A 236 -30.03 41.62 -42.33
CA PHE A 236 -30.75 42.61 -41.51
C PHE A 236 -32.14 42.94 -42.08
N ASP A 237 -32.28 43.03 -43.40
CA ASP A 237 -33.53 43.42 -44.05
C ASP A 237 -34.57 42.28 -44.05
N LEU A 238 -34.12 41.03 -43.83
CA LEU A 238 -34.97 39.85 -43.75
C LEU A 238 -35.55 39.62 -42.33
N VAL A 239 -35.01 40.29 -41.30
CA VAL A 239 -35.46 40.13 -39.91
C VAL A 239 -36.73 40.94 -39.66
N LYS A 240 -37.80 40.24 -39.24
CA LYS A 240 -39.10 40.82 -38.87
C LYS A 240 -39.17 40.93 -37.33
N THR A 241 -39.48 42.11 -36.78
CA THR A 241 -39.61 42.30 -35.32
C THR A 241 -40.97 42.93 -34.96
N LYS A 242 -41.50 42.59 -33.78
CA LYS A 242 -42.75 43.21 -33.25
C LYS A 242 -42.51 44.58 -32.62
N THR A 243 -41.28 44.84 -32.16
CA THR A 243 -40.90 46.06 -31.43
C THR A 243 -39.82 46.81 -32.22
N PRO A 244 -40.17 47.92 -32.91
CA PRO A 244 -39.23 48.69 -33.73
C PRO A 244 -38.03 49.26 -32.95
N GLU A 245 -38.17 49.44 -31.64
CA GLU A 245 -37.12 49.97 -30.75
C GLU A 245 -35.90 49.04 -30.63
N ILE A 246 -36.05 47.76 -30.99
CA ILE A 246 -35.01 46.72 -30.89
C ILE A 246 -34.22 46.60 -32.20
N LEU A 247 -34.69 47.20 -33.31
CA LEU A 247 -33.98 47.20 -34.61
C LEU A 247 -32.52 47.68 -34.53
N PRO A 248 -32.16 48.71 -33.73
CA PRO A 248 -30.77 49.12 -33.58
C PRO A 248 -29.87 48.02 -32.99
N ALA A 249 -30.41 47.14 -32.13
CA ALA A 249 -29.69 46.00 -31.58
C ALA A 249 -29.46 44.91 -32.65
N PHE A 250 -30.45 44.63 -33.50
CA PHE A 250 -30.29 43.74 -34.65
C PHE A 250 -29.27 44.28 -35.66
N TYR A 251 -29.26 45.59 -35.91
CA TYR A 251 -28.26 46.21 -36.79
C TYR A 251 -26.86 46.13 -36.21
N PHE A 252 -26.70 46.34 -34.89
CA PHE A 252 -25.42 46.15 -34.21
C PHE A 252 -24.87 44.73 -34.39
N ALA A 253 -25.75 43.74 -34.29
CA ALA A 253 -25.42 42.32 -34.36
C ALA A 253 -25.15 41.82 -35.79
N LEU A 254 -25.97 42.25 -36.77
CA LEU A 254 -25.94 41.76 -38.15
C LEU A 254 -25.20 42.67 -39.13
N ARG A 255 -25.08 43.97 -38.87
CA ARG A 255 -24.38 44.92 -39.77
C ARG A 255 -24.82 44.79 -41.23
N ASP A 256 -23.93 45.10 -42.16
CA ASP A 256 -24.11 44.91 -43.61
C ASP A 256 -23.73 43.47 -44.01
N THR A 257 -24.32 42.46 -43.34
CA THR A 257 -24.07 41.04 -43.70
C THR A 257 -24.98 40.62 -44.84
N LEU A 258 -24.36 40.05 -45.87
CA LEU A 258 -25.04 39.56 -47.08
C LEU A 258 -25.14 38.04 -47.08
N VAL A 259 -26.16 37.51 -47.75
CA VAL A 259 -26.38 36.07 -47.91
C VAL A 259 -26.02 35.65 -49.34
N ALA A 260 -25.17 34.65 -49.49
CA ALA A 260 -24.85 34.01 -50.76
C ALA A 260 -25.40 32.57 -50.80
N ASN A 261 -25.61 32.03 -51.99
CA ASN A 261 -26.10 30.66 -52.16
C ASN A 261 -25.00 29.61 -51.97
N ASP A 262 -23.77 29.94 -52.36
CA ASP A 262 -22.60 29.07 -52.32
C ASP A 262 -21.31 29.83 -51.95
N LEU A 263 -20.24 29.07 -51.71
CA LEU A 263 -18.96 29.63 -51.27
C LEU A 263 -18.26 30.45 -52.36
N ASP A 264 -18.46 30.11 -53.64
CA ASP A 264 -17.85 30.81 -54.77
C ASP A 264 -18.45 32.21 -54.93
N GLN A 265 -19.78 32.30 -54.85
CA GLN A 265 -20.52 33.54 -54.80
C GLN A 265 -20.15 34.35 -53.55
N ALA A 266 -20.06 33.70 -52.38
CA ALA A 266 -19.66 34.38 -51.15
C ALA A 266 -18.27 35.03 -51.27
N THR A 267 -17.31 34.30 -51.84
CA THR A 267 -15.93 34.78 -52.03
C THR A 267 -15.88 35.96 -53.00
N ARG A 268 -16.61 35.88 -54.12
CA ARG A 268 -16.66 36.96 -55.11
C ARG A 268 -17.26 38.25 -54.56
N ILE A 269 -18.31 38.13 -53.74
CA ILE A 269 -18.97 39.28 -53.10
C ILE A 269 -18.12 39.84 -51.96
N ALA A 270 -17.51 38.98 -51.13
CA ALA A 270 -16.70 39.39 -49.99
C ALA A 270 -15.43 40.16 -50.39
N TYR A 271 -14.76 39.75 -51.48
CA TYR A 271 -13.53 40.37 -51.99
C TYR A 271 -13.74 41.29 -53.20
N GLY A 272 -14.98 41.72 -53.47
CA GLY A 272 -15.30 42.66 -54.55
C GLY A 272 -14.79 44.09 -54.32
N LYS A 273 -15.29 45.05 -55.12
CA LYS A 273 -14.90 46.48 -55.06
C LYS A 273 -15.09 47.10 -53.66
N THR A 274 -16.04 46.59 -52.89
CA THR A 274 -16.27 46.94 -51.50
C THR A 274 -16.38 45.65 -50.71
N ARG A 275 -15.68 45.54 -49.57
CA ARG A 275 -15.68 44.32 -48.76
C ARG A 275 -16.95 44.24 -47.93
N PHE A 276 -17.67 43.15 -48.08
CA PHE A 276 -18.84 42.82 -47.26
C PHE A 276 -18.57 41.58 -46.43
N ARG A 277 -19.24 41.49 -45.27
CA ARG A 277 -19.33 40.24 -44.53
C ARG A 277 -20.38 39.37 -45.22
N VAL A 278 -20.03 38.16 -45.63
CA VAL A 278 -20.92 37.31 -46.43
C VAL A 278 -21.04 35.95 -45.78
N VAL A 279 -22.27 35.43 -45.69
CA VAL A 279 -22.56 34.08 -45.20
C VAL A 279 -23.29 33.27 -46.28
N THR A 280 -22.97 31.99 -46.42
CA THR A 280 -23.71 31.10 -47.33
C THR A 280 -24.95 30.52 -46.66
N LEU A 281 -25.91 30.05 -47.45
CA LEU A 281 -27.07 29.30 -46.93
C LEU A 281 -26.66 28.06 -46.12
N GLN A 282 -25.51 27.45 -46.43
CA GLN A 282 -24.98 26.28 -45.72
C GLN A 282 -24.13 26.63 -44.49
N GLY A 283 -24.00 27.91 -44.13
CA GLY A 283 -23.30 28.34 -42.91
C GLY A 283 -21.78 28.46 -43.03
N ALA A 284 -21.26 28.81 -44.21
CA ALA A 284 -19.88 29.28 -44.35
C ALA A 284 -19.85 30.81 -44.27
N LEU A 285 -19.03 31.38 -43.38
CA LEU A 285 -18.93 32.82 -43.12
C LEU A 285 -17.57 33.36 -43.57
N ILE A 286 -17.57 34.42 -44.37
CA ILE A 286 -16.40 35.22 -44.72
C ILE A 286 -16.55 36.59 -44.07
N ASP A 287 -15.62 36.93 -43.19
CA ASP A 287 -15.62 38.20 -42.47
C ASP A 287 -14.81 39.29 -43.19
N GLN A 288 -15.14 40.56 -42.92
CA GLN A 288 -14.44 41.71 -43.51
C GLN A 288 -12.95 41.78 -43.11
N SER A 289 -12.61 41.18 -41.96
CA SER A 289 -11.25 40.97 -41.47
C SER A 289 -10.41 40.02 -42.35
N GLY A 290 -11.05 39.29 -43.26
CA GLY A 290 -10.41 38.28 -44.12
C GLY A 290 -10.36 36.88 -43.49
N THR A 291 -11.01 36.67 -42.36
CA THR A 291 -11.18 35.33 -41.76
C THR A 291 -12.32 34.57 -42.43
N MET A 292 -12.16 33.25 -42.57
CA MET A 292 -13.18 32.35 -43.12
C MET A 292 -13.49 31.27 -42.08
N SER A 293 -14.77 31.09 -41.77
CA SER A 293 -15.26 30.11 -40.81
C SER A 293 -16.29 29.21 -41.49
N GLY A 294 -15.99 27.91 -41.58
CA GLY A 294 -16.89 26.91 -42.16
C GLY A 294 -16.25 25.52 -42.13
N GLY A 295 -17.02 24.49 -41.77
CA GLY A 295 -16.56 23.10 -41.70
C GLY A 295 -17.09 22.34 -40.48
N GLY A 296 -17.40 21.05 -40.67
CA GLY A 296 -17.97 20.17 -39.65
C GLY A 296 -19.27 19.48 -40.11
N LYS A 297 -19.66 18.38 -39.45
CA LYS A 297 -20.96 17.71 -39.70
C LYS A 297 -22.12 18.40 -38.99
N SER A 298 -21.85 19.21 -37.96
CA SER A 298 -22.87 19.93 -37.19
C SER A 298 -23.06 21.32 -37.76
N VAL A 299 -24.30 21.65 -38.12
CA VAL A 299 -24.72 23.00 -38.53
C VAL A 299 -25.26 23.77 -37.32
N MET A 300 -24.95 25.06 -37.22
CA MET A 300 -25.58 25.93 -36.23
C MET A 300 -26.98 26.32 -36.73
N LYS A 301 -28.02 25.83 -36.06
CA LYS A 301 -29.45 26.13 -36.33
C LYS A 301 -30.18 26.53 -35.05
N GLY A 302 -31.33 27.21 -35.17
CA GLY A 302 -32.25 27.46 -34.06
C GLY A 302 -31.84 28.56 -33.08
N ARG A 303 -30.94 29.50 -33.46
CA ARG A 303 -30.67 30.69 -32.62
C ARG A 303 -31.79 31.74 -32.70
N MET A 304 -32.56 31.73 -33.78
CA MET A 304 -33.77 32.54 -33.97
C MET A 304 -35.01 31.74 -33.53
N GLY A 305 -35.76 32.26 -32.55
CA GLY A 305 -36.93 31.58 -31.99
C GLY A 305 -36.64 30.65 -30.80
N SER A 306 -37.69 30.30 -30.06
CA SER A 306 -37.60 29.60 -28.76
C SER A 306 -37.41 28.07 -28.87
N ALA A 307 -37.24 27.52 -30.08
CA ALA A 307 -37.01 26.10 -30.28
C ALA A 307 -35.56 25.72 -29.91
N LEU A 308 -35.30 25.58 -28.61
CA LEU A 308 -34.12 24.91 -28.07
C LEU A 308 -34.15 23.44 -28.51
N ALA A 309 -33.69 23.15 -29.72
CA ALA A 309 -33.34 21.79 -30.12
C ALA A 309 -32.02 21.44 -29.41
N ALA A 310 -32.10 20.93 -28.19
CA ALA A 310 -30.99 20.18 -27.62
C ALA A 310 -30.95 18.83 -28.35
N ASP A 311 -29.96 18.64 -29.23
CA ASP A 311 -29.81 17.42 -30.05
C ASP A 311 -29.49 16.14 -29.23
N VAL A 312 -29.34 16.22 -27.90
CA VAL A 312 -28.97 15.08 -27.05
C VAL A 312 -29.92 14.92 -25.86
N ASP A 313 -30.63 13.79 -25.82
CA ASP A 313 -31.52 13.40 -24.72
C ASP A 313 -30.68 13.02 -23.48
N PRO A 314 -30.99 13.54 -22.26
CA PRO A 314 -30.38 13.11 -21.00
C PRO A 314 -30.28 11.59 -20.81
N LYS A 315 -31.25 10.82 -21.31
CA LYS A 315 -31.21 9.35 -21.25
C LYS A 315 -30.11 8.75 -22.13
N GLN A 316 -29.84 9.34 -23.28
CA GLN A 316 -28.78 8.87 -24.18
C GLN A 316 -27.40 9.15 -23.58
N LEU A 317 -27.20 10.31 -22.95
CA LEU A 317 -25.95 10.62 -22.26
C LEU A 317 -25.69 9.66 -21.10
N ALA A 318 -26.70 9.38 -20.26
CA ALA A 318 -26.58 8.41 -19.17
C ALA A 318 -26.24 6.98 -19.66
N ASN A 319 -26.83 6.57 -20.80
CA ASN A 319 -26.49 5.28 -21.40
C ASN A 319 -25.04 5.22 -21.90
N MET A 320 -24.54 6.31 -22.50
CA MET A 320 -23.15 6.40 -22.93
C MET A 320 -22.18 6.44 -21.75
N GLU A 321 -22.52 7.12 -20.65
CA GLU A 321 -21.74 7.12 -19.39
C GLU A 321 -21.67 5.73 -18.75
N ASN A 322 -22.79 5.01 -18.67
CA ASN A 322 -22.82 3.62 -18.19
C ASN A 322 -21.98 2.67 -19.07
N MET A 323 -22.02 2.87 -20.39
CA MET A 323 -21.21 2.08 -21.32
C MET A 323 -19.72 2.42 -21.18
N LEU A 324 -19.38 3.68 -20.94
CA LEU A 324 -18.01 4.13 -20.65
C LEU A 324 -17.48 3.45 -19.37
N GLU A 325 -18.29 3.38 -18.32
CA GLU A 325 -17.90 2.75 -17.07
C GLU A 325 -17.65 1.23 -17.24
N LYS A 326 -18.53 0.53 -17.98
CA LYS A 326 -18.34 -0.88 -18.33
C LYS A 326 -17.04 -1.13 -19.10
N LEU A 327 -16.81 -0.39 -20.20
CA LEU A 327 -15.58 -0.52 -20.98
C LEU A 327 -14.33 -0.15 -20.16
N THR A 328 -14.44 0.78 -19.23
CA THR A 328 -13.34 1.13 -18.32
C THR A 328 -12.98 -0.05 -17.41
N SER A 329 -13.97 -0.72 -16.84
CA SER A 329 -13.76 -1.94 -16.05
C SER A 329 -13.17 -3.09 -16.89
N GLU A 330 -13.65 -3.30 -18.12
CA GLU A 330 -13.14 -4.32 -19.04
C GLU A 330 -11.68 -4.05 -19.45
N ALA A 331 -11.33 -2.79 -19.72
CA ALA A 331 -9.95 -2.41 -20.03
C ALA A 331 -9.02 -2.60 -18.80
N GLN A 332 -9.48 -2.25 -17.60
CA GLN A 332 -8.71 -2.44 -16.36
C GLN A 332 -8.47 -3.92 -16.04
N THR A 333 -9.50 -4.76 -16.18
CA THR A 333 -9.38 -6.22 -15.94
C THR A 333 -8.44 -6.87 -16.96
N SER A 334 -8.53 -6.49 -18.24
CA SER A 334 -7.62 -6.96 -19.30
C SER A 334 -6.17 -6.55 -19.03
N ARG A 335 -5.95 -5.29 -18.60
CA ARG A 335 -4.62 -4.80 -18.22
C ARG A 335 -4.04 -5.53 -17.01
N ALA A 336 -4.84 -5.74 -15.97
CA ALA A 336 -4.41 -6.51 -14.81
C ALA A 336 -4.08 -7.98 -15.16
N SER A 337 -4.83 -8.58 -16.09
CA SER A 337 -4.52 -9.92 -16.59
C SER A 337 -3.19 -9.96 -17.35
N LYS A 338 -2.91 -8.94 -18.17
CA LYS A 338 -1.64 -8.79 -18.89
C LYS A 338 -0.45 -8.69 -17.93
N GLU A 339 -0.53 -7.80 -16.94
CA GLU A 339 0.53 -7.62 -15.93
C GLU A 339 0.81 -8.92 -15.16
N ARG A 340 -0.26 -9.64 -14.76
CA ARG A 340 -0.10 -10.97 -14.11
C ARG A 340 0.60 -11.98 -15.00
N LEU A 341 0.28 -12.03 -16.29
CA LEU A 341 0.90 -12.95 -17.24
C LEU A 341 2.37 -12.58 -17.49
N GLU A 342 2.72 -11.29 -17.59
CA GLU A 342 4.10 -10.82 -17.68
C GLU A 342 4.93 -11.23 -16.46
N ASP A 343 4.36 -11.11 -15.25
CA ASP A 343 5.01 -11.54 -14.01
C ASP A 343 5.20 -13.06 -13.91
N VAL A 344 4.24 -13.85 -14.44
CA VAL A 344 4.39 -15.31 -14.53
C VAL A 344 5.49 -15.67 -15.51
N ILE A 345 5.49 -15.09 -16.71
CA ILE A 345 6.54 -15.34 -17.73
C ILE A 345 7.91 -14.99 -17.17
N ARG A 346 8.06 -13.82 -16.52
CA ARG A 346 9.35 -13.40 -15.97
C ARG A 346 9.89 -14.35 -14.90
N ARG A 347 9.02 -14.92 -14.06
CA ARG A 347 9.40 -15.91 -13.05
C ARG A 347 9.80 -17.23 -13.69
N GLU A 348 8.96 -17.75 -14.57
CA GLU A 348 9.20 -19.03 -15.25
C GLU A 348 10.43 -18.98 -16.16
N GLU A 349 10.68 -17.88 -16.88
CA GLU A 349 11.90 -17.71 -17.70
C GLU A 349 13.16 -17.65 -16.83
N LYS A 350 13.10 -17.02 -15.65
CA LYS A 350 14.22 -17.00 -14.70
C LYS A 350 14.52 -18.41 -14.17
N ASP A 351 13.48 -19.16 -13.84
CA ASP A 351 13.63 -20.54 -13.35
C ASP A 351 14.14 -21.47 -14.46
N HIS A 352 13.63 -21.33 -15.68
CA HIS A 352 14.09 -22.08 -16.85
C HIS A 352 15.57 -21.79 -17.16
N THR A 353 15.99 -20.51 -17.17
CA THR A 353 17.39 -20.13 -17.39
C THR A 353 18.31 -20.63 -16.27
N HIS A 354 17.88 -20.56 -15.02
CA HIS A 354 18.62 -21.12 -13.88
C HIS A 354 18.78 -22.64 -14.00
N MET A 355 17.72 -23.37 -14.36
CA MET A 355 17.77 -24.82 -14.59
C MET A 355 18.70 -25.17 -15.75
N LYS A 356 18.66 -24.43 -16.85
CA LYS A 356 19.54 -24.63 -18.01
C LYS A 356 21.02 -24.40 -17.66
N HIS A 357 21.33 -23.33 -16.93
CA HIS A 357 22.71 -23.05 -16.47
C HIS A 357 23.18 -24.11 -15.46
N SER A 358 22.30 -24.56 -14.56
CA SER A 358 22.60 -25.61 -13.59
C SER A 358 22.91 -26.94 -14.29
N LEU A 359 22.13 -27.29 -15.32
CA LEU A 359 22.37 -28.47 -16.17
C LEU A 359 23.75 -28.40 -16.83
N GLN A 360 24.08 -27.27 -17.45
CA GLN A 360 25.36 -27.08 -18.13
C GLN A 360 26.54 -27.19 -17.15
N LYS A 361 26.44 -26.56 -15.98
CA LYS A 361 27.44 -26.64 -14.92
C LYS A 361 27.64 -28.08 -14.43
N CYS A 362 26.55 -28.78 -14.11
CA CYS A 362 26.65 -30.17 -13.63
C CYS A 362 27.23 -31.10 -14.70
N THR A 363 26.93 -30.85 -15.97
CA THR A 363 27.50 -31.63 -17.09
C THR A 363 29.01 -31.45 -17.17
N MET A 364 29.49 -30.21 -17.09
CA MET A 364 30.94 -29.91 -17.06
C MET A 364 31.62 -30.53 -15.83
N ASP A 365 30.98 -30.46 -14.65
CA ASP A 365 31.50 -31.06 -13.41
C ASP A 365 31.61 -32.59 -13.54
N ILE A 366 30.66 -33.25 -14.20
CA ILE A 366 30.73 -34.70 -14.47
C ILE A 366 31.91 -35.03 -15.37
N GLU A 367 32.11 -34.31 -16.47
CA GLU A 367 33.24 -34.55 -17.37
C GLU A 367 34.58 -34.40 -16.65
N ALA A 368 34.76 -33.32 -15.89
CA ALA A 368 35.98 -33.06 -15.12
C ALA A 368 36.24 -34.15 -14.06
N ASN A 369 35.23 -34.55 -13.30
CA ASN A 369 35.37 -35.59 -12.28
C ASN A 369 35.62 -36.97 -12.89
N LYS A 370 35.08 -37.27 -14.07
CA LYS A 370 35.30 -38.53 -14.79
C LYS A 370 36.73 -38.63 -15.31
N GLU A 371 37.29 -37.53 -15.79
CA GLU A 371 38.71 -37.45 -16.16
C GLU A 371 39.61 -37.60 -14.92
N GLN A 372 39.28 -36.92 -13.82
CA GLN A 372 40.00 -37.05 -12.55
C GLN A 372 39.96 -38.48 -11.99
N GLN A 373 38.81 -39.15 -12.04
CA GLN A 373 38.67 -40.55 -11.63
C GLN A 373 39.59 -41.45 -12.48
N THR A 374 39.63 -41.24 -13.79
CA THR A 374 40.48 -42.02 -14.71
C THR A 374 41.96 -41.81 -14.38
N ARG A 375 42.37 -40.57 -14.11
CA ARG A 375 43.74 -40.22 -13.73
C ARG A 375 44.15 -40.83 -12.38
N LEU A 376 43.31 -40.68 -11.35
CA LEU A 376 43.56 -41.24 -10.01
C LEU A 376 43.66 -42.76 -10.04
N THR A 377 42.82 -43.42 -10.84
CA THR A 377 42.85 -44.89 -10.98
C THR A 377 44.18 -45.36 -11.58
N LYS A 378 44.75 -44.62 -12.54
CA LYS A 378 46.10 -44.92 -13.07
C LYS A 378 47.19 -44.70 -12.01
N GLN A 379 47.14 -43.58 -11.30
CA GLN A 379 48.13 -43.24 -10.25
C GLN A 379 48.12 -44.24 -9.08
N ILE A 380 46.94 -44.73 -8.68
CA ILE A 380 46.82 -45.77 -7.64
C ILE A 380 47.55 -47.04 -8.07
N LYS A 381 47.36 -47.51 -9.32
CA LYS A 381 48.06 -48.70 -9.82
C LYS A 381 49.59 -48.52 -9.82
N GLU A 382 50.08 -47.35 -10.19
CA GLU A 382 51.52 -47.03 -10.16
C GLU A 382 52.04 -46.99 -8.71
N GLN A 383 51.27 -46.41 -7.79
CA GLN A 383 51.63 -46.27 -6.38
C GLN A 383 51.58 -47.62 -5.64
N GLU A 384 50.66 -48.52 -5.97
CA GLU A 384 50.63 -49.91 -5.45
C GLU A 384 51.92 -50.68 -5.79
N VAL A 385 52.45 -50.49 -7.00
CA VAL A 385 53.73 -51.09 -7.41
C VAL A 385 54.89 -50.53 -6.57
N ARG A 386 54.89 -49.23 -6.29
CA ARG A 386 55.90 -48.58 -5.43
C ARG A 386 55.84 -49.06 -3.98
N VAL A 387 54.65 -49.24 -3.42
CA VAL A 387 54.46 -49.80 -2.07
C VAL A 387 55.02 -51.22 -1.98
N LYS A 388 54.80 -52.05 -3.00
CA LYS A 388 55.37 -53.41 -3.06
C LYS A 388 56.90 -53.39 -3.15
N ALA A 389 57.47 -52.44 -3.90
CA ALA A 389 58.92 -52.28 -4.03
C ALA A 389 59.60 -51.72 -2.76
N ALA A 390 58.88 -50.94 -1.95
CA ALA A 390 59.36 -50.37 -0.70
C ALA A 390 59.18 -51.29 0.52
N ALA A 391 58.78 -52.55 0.32
CA ALA A 391 58.65 -53.52 1.40
C ALA A 391 60.05 -53.91 1.94
N PRO A 392 60.29 -53.80 3.26
CA PRO A 392 61.58 -54.14 3.86
C PRO A 392 61.93 -55.63 3.72
N ASP A 393 63.22 -55.95 3.59
CA ASP A 393 63.70 -57.34 3.58
C ASP A 393 63.48 -57.96 4.97
N GLU A 394 62.67 -59.02 5.02
CA GLU A 394 62.25 -59.70 6.24
C GLU A 394 63.46 -60.23 7.06
N LYS A 395 64.61 -60.46 6.40
CA LYS A 395 65.84 -60.89 7.07
C LYS A 395 66.59 -59.75 7.76
N GLU A 396 66.69 -58.58 7.13
CA GLU A 396 67.35 -57.41 7.73
C GLU A 396 66.52 -56.83 8.89
N LEU A 397 65.19 -56.83 8.75
CA LEU A 397 64.28 -56.37 9.80
C LEU A 397 64.45 -57.20 11.09
N LYS A 398 64.45 -58.54 10.96
CA LYS A 398 64.68 -59.45 12.10
C LYS A 398 66.06 -59.29 12.74
N GLN A 399 67.08 -58.90 11.96
CA GLN A 399 68.42 -58.63 12.48
C GLN A 399 68.47 -57.32 13.27
N LEU A 400 67.84 -56.25 12.78
CA LEU A 400 67.76 -54.98 13.52
C LEU A 400 66.91 -55.10 14.79
N GLU A 401 65.77 -55.77 14.74
CA GLU A 401 64.93 -56.03 15.93
C GLU A 401 65.69 -56.82 16.99
N LYS A 402 66.49 -57.82 16.57
CA LYS A 402 67.34 -58.58 17.47
C LYS A 402 68.43 -57.72 18.11
N LYS A 403 69.11 -56.86 17.34
CA LYS A 403 70.12 -55.90 17.86
C LYS A 403 69.51 -54.92 18.87
N VAL A 404 68.34 -54.36 18.57
CA VAL A 404 67.60 -53.49 19.50
C VAL A 404 67.23 -54.25 20.78
N GLY A 405 66.76 -55.49 20.66
CA GLY A 405 66.43 -56.36 21.79
C GLY A 405 67.64 -56.70 22.67
N GLU A 406 68.81 -56.92 22.08
CA GLU A 406 70.08 -57.18 22.79
C GLU A 406 70.56 -55.92 23.55
N TYR A 407 70.60 -54.75 22.89
CA TYR A 407 71.01 -53.51 23.55
C TYR A 407 70.02 -53.06 24.63
N LYS A 408 68.72 -53.35 24.47
CA LYS A 408 67.72 -53.04 25.50
C LYS A 408 67.92 -53.87 26.77
N LYS A 409 68.22 -55.16 26.63
CA LYS A 409 68.54 -56.04 27.77
C LYS A 409 69.83 -55.62 28.47
N GLU A 410 70.84 -55.20 27.72
CA GLU A 410 72.09 -54.69 28.29
C GLU A 410 71.89 -53.35 29.00
N TYR A 411 71.05 -52.47 28.44
CA TYR A 411 70.65 -51.20 29.06
C TYR A 411 69.95 -51.40 30.40
N GLU A 412 69.01 -52.36 30.49
CA GLU A 412 68.30 -52.67 31.74
C GLU A 412 69.23 -53.21 32.83
N LYS A 413 70.23 -54.03 32.46
CA LYS A 413 71.23 -54.56 33.42
C LYS A 413 72.15 -53.47 33.96
N VAL A 414 72.74 -52.66 33.08
CA VAL A 414 73.69 -51.60 33.46
C VAL A 414 72.95 -50.44 34.14
N GLY A 415 71.75 -50.10 33.66
CA GLY A 415 70.86 -49.12 34.31
C GLY A 415 70.43 -49.55 35.71
N GLY A 416 70.18 -50.85 35.93
CA GLY A 416 69.87 -51.39 37.26
C GLY A 416 71.05 -51.35 38.24
N ALA A 417 72.29 -51.45 37.75
CA ALA A 417 73.49 -51.29 38.57
C ALA A 417 73.74 -49.81 38.93
N ALA A 418 73.62 -48.91 37.95
CA ALA A 418 73.76 -47.47 38.16
C ALA A 418 72.68 -46.90 39.10
N ALA A 419 71.43 -47.37 38.98
CA ALA A 419 70.33 -46.95 39.85
C ALA A 419 70.55 -47.31 41.33
N LYS A 420 71.27 -48.41 41.63
CA LYS A 420 71.64 -48.77 43.01
C LYS A 420 72.68 -47.81 43.60
N VAL A 421 73.65 -47.39 42.79
CA VAL A 421 74.68 -46.41 43.21
C VAL A 421 74.05 -45.01 43.33
N GLU A 422 73.16 -44.65 42.41
CA GLU A 422 72.43 -43.39 42.42
C GLU A 422 71.50 -43.27 43.64
N ALA A 423 70.82 -44.36 44.02
CA ALA A 423 70.01 -44.40 45.23
C ALA A 423 70.85 -44.14 46.49
N GLU A 424 72.09 -44.65 46.51
CA GLU A 424 73.00 -44.44 47.64
C GLU A 424 73.58 -43.02 47.68
N VAL A 425 73.90 -42.43 46.52
CA VAL A 425 74.29 -41.01 46.40
C VAL A 425 73.13 -40.10 46.78
N GLN A 426 71.90 -40.41 46.36
CA GLN A 426 70.72 -39.65 46.75
C GLN A 426 70.42 -39.79 48.23
N ARG A 427 70.66 -40.95 48.85
CA ARG A 427 70.57 -41.15 50.31
C ARG A 427 71.55 -40.23 51.04
N LEU A 428 72.83 -40.25 50.67
CA LEU A 428 73.87 -39.39 51.24
C LEU A 428 73.61 -37.90 50.97
N HIS A 429 73.08 -37.54 49.79
CA HIS A 429 72.69 -36.17 49.45
C HIS A 429 71.46 -35.70 50.24
N LYS A 430 70.53 -36.61 50.56
CA LYS A 430 69.39 -36.33 51.46
C LYS A 430 69.88 -36.10 52.88
N GLU A 431 70.80 -36.92 53.37
CA GLU A 431 71.43 -36.75 54.69
C GLU A 431 72.20 -35.42 54.77
N ILE A 432 72.90 -35.02 53.70
CA ILE A 432 73.57 -33.70 53.61
C ILE A 432 72.55 -32.54 53.50
N MET A 433 71.45 -32.71 52.76
CA MET A 433 70.39 -31.69 52.68
C MET A 433 69.58 -31.55 53.97
N GLU A 434 69.43 -32.63 54.75
CA GLU A 434 68.84 -32.59 56.09
C GLU A 434 69.72 -31.81 57.06
N ILE A 435 71.05 -31.95 56.94
CA ILE A 435 72.02 -31.14 57.71
C ILE A 435 72.06 -29.68 57.19
N GLY A 436 71.90 -29.45 55.88
CA GLY A 436 71.93 -28.12 55.25
C GLY A 436 70.66 -27.25 55.41
N GLY A 437 69.58 -27.82 55.92
CA GLY A 437 68.38 -27.11 56.37
C GLY A 437 67.55 -26.37 55.30
N SER A 438 66.30 -26.07 55.68
CA SER A 438 65.26 -25.41 54.86
C SER A 438 65.61 -24.01 54.31
N LYS A 439 66.64 -23.36 54.84
CA LYS A 439 67.01 -21.98 54.49
C LYS A 439 67.60 -21.82 53.09
N MET A 440 68.28 -22.83 52.55
CA MET A 440 68.92 -22.78 51.23
C MET A 440 67.90 -22.86 50.08
N LYS A 441 66.92 -23.77 50.19
CA LYS A 441 65.85 -23.97 49.19
C LYS A 441 64.90 -22.76 49.11
N ALA A 442 64.59 -22.14 50.24
CA ALA A 442 63.73 -20.96 50.28
C ALA A 442 64.33 -19.73 49.59
N ALA A 443 65.66 -19.58 49.61
CA ALA A 443 66.34 -18.44 49.01
C ALA A 443 66.36 -18.51 47.47
N GLN A 444 66.54 -19.69 46.90
CA GLN A 444 66.58 -19.89 45.45
C GLN A 444 65.22 -19.60 44.79
N HIS A 445 64.15 -20.17 45.33
CA HIS A 445 62.79 -19.96 44.82
C HIS A 445 62.32 -18.51 44.90
N ARG A 446 62.81 -17.75 45.90
CA ARG A 446 62.49 -16.33 46.04
C ARG A 446 63.05 -15.48 44.91
N VAL A 447 64.26 -15.77 44.44
CA VAL A 447 64.91 -14.97 43.40
C VAL A 447 64.22 -15.15 42.04
N ASP A 448 63.94 -16.40 41.64
CA ASP A 448 63.29 -16.68 40.36
C ASP A 448 61.85 -16.16 40.29
N ALA A 449 61.14 -16.18 41.43
CA ALA A 449 59.80 -15.62 41.53
C ALA A 449 59.80 -14.08 41.37
N ILE A 450 60.75 -13.38 41.99
CA ILE A 450 60.83 -11.91 41.92
C ILE A 450 61.16 -11.44 40.51
N SER A 451 62.07 -12.11 39.80
CA SER A 451 62.43 -11.74 38.43
C SER A 451 61.26 -11.84 37.45
N LYS A 452 60.46 -12.93 37.53
CA LYS A 452 59.24 -13.06 36.71
C LYS A 452 58.20 -11.99 37.03
N GLN A 453 58.07 -11.60 38.30
CA GLN A 453 57.15 -10.56 38.72
C GLN A 453 57.54 -9.17 38.17
N ILE A 454 58.84 -8.86 38.07
CA ILE A 454 59.32 -7.58 37.54
C ILE A 454 58.99 -7.43 36.05
N ASP A 455 59.18 -8.48 35.25
CA ASP A 455 58.88 -8.45 33.81
C ASP A 455 57.38 -8.28 33.54
N GLU A 456 56.54 -8.95 34.35
CA GLU A 456 55.09 -8.85 34.24
C GLU A 456 54.59 -7.43 34.59
N VAL A 457 55.10 -6.84 35.67
CA VAL A 457 54.76 -5.46 36.07
C VAL A 457 55.19 -4.45 35.00
N THR A 458 56.36 -4.63 34.39
CA THR A 458 56.86 -3.73 33.35
C THR A 458 55.99 -3.77 32.09
N GLY A 459 55.51 -4.96 31.70
CA GLY A 459 54.55 -5.13 30.60
C GLY A 459 53.20 -4.47 30.90
N GLN A 460 52.73 -4.53 32.15
CA GLN A 460 51.50 -3.88 32.58
C GLN A 460 51.60 -2.35 32.56
N VAL A 461 52.71 -1.77 33.05
CA VAL A 461 52.95 -0.32 33.04
C VAL A 461 52.88 0.26 31.63
N THR A 462 53.51 -0.41 30.65
CA THR A 462 53.52 0.04 29.25
C THR A 462 52.13 0.01 28.62
N LYS A 463 51.32 -1.03 28.91
CA LYS A 463 49.92 -1.11 28.47
C LYS A 463 49.08 0.02 29.06
N CYS A 464 49.24 0.29 30.36
CA CYS A 464 48.53 1.36 31.04
C CYS A 464 48.87 2.74 30.45
N GLN A 465 50.14 2.99 30.12
CA GLN A 465 50.57 4.27 29.51
C GLN A 465 49.94 4.53 28.13
N VAL A 466 49.83 3.50 27.28
CA VAL A 466 49.15 3.61 25.98
C VAL A 466 47.64 3.82 26.17
N ALA A 467 47.02 3.13 27.14
CA ALA A 467 45.61 3.28 27.47
C ALA A 467 45.28 4.69 27.97
N ILE A 468 46.14 5.29 28.80
CA ILE A 468 45.99 6.67 29.29
C ILE A 468 46.01 7.66 28.13
N LYS A 469 46.98 7.57 27.21
CA LYS A 469 47.06 8.48 26.04
C LYS A 469 45.84 8.37 25.13
N THR A 470 45.37 7.15 24.87
CA THR A 470 44.17 6.94 24.06
C THR A 470 42.92 7.50 24.75
N SER A 471 42.81 7.30 26.07
CA SER A 471 41.68 7.81 26.86
C SER A 471 41.66 9.34 26.90
N GLN A 472 42.82 9.99 27.03
CA GLN A 472 42.92 11.46 26.96
C GLN A 472 42.46 12.02 25.60
N ARG A 473 42.82 11.36 24.48
CA ARG A 473 42.35 11.77 23.15
C ARG A 473 40.83 11.62 23.01
N ASN A 474 40.27 10.55 23.58
CA ASN A 474 38.85 10.28 23.54
C ASN A 474 38.06 11.25 24.43
N LEU A 475 38.60 11.61 25.60
CA LEU A 475 38.01 12.62 26.49
C LEU A 475 37.85 13.96 25.76
N LYS A 476 38.91 14.45 25.11
CA LYS A 476 38.87 15.70 24.36
C LYS A 476 37.80 15.70 23.25
N LYS A 477 37.68 14.59 22.51
CA LYS A 477 36.63 14.44 21.49
C LYS A 477 35.23 14.41 22.08
N ALA A 478 35.06 13.83 23.26
CA ALA A 478 33.78 13.81 23.96
C ALA A 478 33.41 15.20 24.48
N GLU A 479 34.37 15.95 25.02
CA GLU A 479 34.17 17.35 25.45
C GLU A 479 33.75 18.25 24.30
N ASP A 480 34.40 18.15 23.14
CA ASP A 480 34.01 18.92 21.94
C ASP A 480 32.59 18.54 21.46
N LYS A 481 32.22 17.26 21.58
CA LYS A 481 30.87 16.77 21.23
C LYS A 481 29.81 17.28 22.21
N VAL A 482 30.11 17.32 23.50
CA VAL A 482 29.20 17.83 24.54
C VAL A 482 28.90 19.30 24.28
N LYS A 483 29.91 20.13 23.98
CA LYS A 483 29.70 21.55 23.65
C LYS A 483 28.77 21.75 22.45
N SER A 484 29.01 21.01 21.37
CA SER A 484 28.13 21.07 20.18
C SER A 484 26.69 20.68 20.50
N VAL A 485 26.47 19.67 21.36
CA VAL A 485 25.13 19.24 21.75
C VAL A 485 24.47 20.24 22.69
N GLU A 486 25.23 20.88 23.59
CA GLU A 486 24.71 21.94 24.47
C GLU A 486 24.22 23.16 23.66
N GLU A 487 24.94 23.54 22.60
CA GLU A 487 24.51 24.59 21.66
C GLU A 487 23.20 24.21 20.93
N GLU A 488 23.09 22.97 20.43
CA GLU A 488 21.87 22.47 19.79
C GLU A 488 20.67 22.40 20.76
N ILE A 489 20.90 22.01 22.02
CA ILE A 489 19.86 21.98 23.06
C ILE A 489 19.34 23.39 23.32
N GLN A 490 20.23 24.39 23.36
CA GLN A 490 19.82 25.78 23.60
C GLN A 490 18.98 26.31 22.43
N GLU A 491 19.39 26.07 21.18
CA GLU A 491 18.62 26.46 19.99
C GLU A 491 17.22 25.81 19.97
N ASN A 492 17.13 24.54 20.37
CA ASN A 492 15.85 23.83 20.42
C ASN A 492 14.95 24.35 21.55
N LYS A 493 15.51 24.74 22.71
CA LYS A 493 14.72 25.38 23.78
C LYS A 493 14.12 26.70 23.33
N ASP A 494 14.87 27.50 22.58
CA ASP A 494 14.40 28.79 22.08
C ASP A 494 13.24 28.60 21.08
N LYS A 495 13.34 27.59 20.19
CA LYS A 495 12.24 27.22 19.27
C LYS A 495 10.98 26.73 19.99
N ILE A 496 11.14 25.92 21.04
CA ILE A 496 9.99 25.47 21.85
C ILE A 496 9.29 26.66 22.50
N ALA A 497 10.05 27.63 23.02
CA ALA A 497 9.48 28.83 23.62
C ALA A 497 8.74 29.71 22.60
N GLU A 498 9.18 29.76 21.35
CA GLU A 498 8.45 30.44 20.26
C GLU A 498 7.14 29.72 19.90
N LEU A 499 7.18 28.39 19.81
CA LEU A 499 6.00 27.58 19.53
C LEU A 499 4.95 27.67 20.65
N ASP A 500 5.37 27.66 21.91
CA ASP A 500 4.46 27.84 23.05
C ASP A 500 3.76 29.20 23.04
N LYS A 501 4.46 30.26 22.60
CA LYS A 501 3.84 31.59 22.42
C LYS A 501 2.79 31.57 21.32
N LEU A 502 3.10 30.95 20.18
CA LEU A 502 2.17 30.82 19.07
C LEU A 502 0.93 30.02 19.47
N PHE A 503 1.13 28.93 20.22
CA PHE A 503 0.03 28.11 20.72
C PHE A 503 -0.91 28.89 21.64
N LYS A 504 -0.36 29.67 22.57
CA LYS A 504 -1.18 30.55 23.44
C LYS A 504 -1.97 31.58 22.65
N THR A 505 -1.37 32.21 21.63
CA THR A 505 -2.09 33.16 20.78
C THR A 505 -3.27 32.50 20.05
N LEU A 506 -3.06 31.30 19.49
CA LEU A 506 -4.11 30.53 18.82
C LEU A 506 -5.24 30.12 19.78
N GLU A 507 -4.89 29.64 20.97
CA GLU A 507 -5.85 29.15 21.96
C GLU A 507 -6.62 30.29 22.64
N GLU A 508 -5.97 31.39 23.00
CA GLU A 508 -6.58 32.46 23.78
C GLU A 508 -7.23 33.54 22.90
N GLU A 509 -6.69 33.89 21.74
CA GLU A 509 -7.19 35.01 20.93
C GLU A 509 -8.09 34.55 19.77
N GLU A 510 -7.66 33.55 18.99
CA GLU A 510 -8.43 33.13 17.81
C GLU A 510 -9.63 32.26 18.19
N ALA A 511 -9.45 31.29 19.10
CA ALA A 511 -10.54 30.40 19.48
C ALA A 511 -11.66 31.12 20.24
N THR A 512 -11.33 32.10 21.09
CA THR A 512 -12.31 32.89 21.84
C THR A 512 -13.13 33.80 20.91
N GLN A 513 -12.50 34.45 19.92
CA GLN A 513 -13.20 35.26 18.92
C GLN A 513 -14.20 34.43 18.09
N VAL A 514 -13.82 33.20 17.72
CA VAL A 514 -14.72 32.30 16.99
C VAL A 514 -15.90 31.88 17.87
N LEU A 515 -15.66 31.61 19.15
CA LEU A 515 -16.72 31.23 20.09
C LEU A 515 -17.73 32.36 20.31
N GLU A 516 -17.25 33.61 20.46
CA GLU A 516 -18.12 34.78 20.59
C GLU A 516 -18.94 35.03 19.32
N SER A 517 -18.32 34.93 18.15
CA SER A 517 -19.00 35.05 16.85
C SER A 517 -20.10 33.99 16.66
N TYR A 518 -19.84 32.77 17.12
CA TYR A 518 -20.81 31.69 17.10
C TYR A 518 -22.01 31.96 18.02
N GLN A 519 -21.76 32.43 19.25
CA GLN A 519 -22.82 32.79 20.20
C GLN A 519 -23.70 33.92 19.67
N GLN A 520 -23.10 34.99 19.13
CA GLN A 520 -23.85 36.10 18.51
C GLN A 520 -24.71 35.64 17.33
N SER A 521 -24.20 34.69 16.53
CA SER A 521 -24.94 34.14 15.40
C SER A 521 -26.13 33.28 15.86
N GLN A 522 -25.96 32.54 16.97
CA GLN A 522 -27.02 31.73 17.57
C GLN A 522 -28.14 32.59 18.17
N GLU A 523 -27.82 33.72 18.81
CA GLU A 523 -28.82 34.68 19.31
C GLU A 523 -29.63 35.29 18.16
N LYS A 524 -28.97 35.77 17.11
CA LYS A 524 -29.65 36.31 15.91
C LYS A 524 -30.56 35.28 15.24
N MET A 525 -30.17 34.00 15.26
CA MET A 525 -31.00 32.92 14.73
C MET A 525 -32.28 32.73 15.56
N LYS A 526 -32.18 32.76 16.89
CA LYS A 526 -33.35 32.68 17.77
C LYS A 526 -34.29 33.87 17.59
N GLU A 527 -33.74 35.09 17.47
CA GLU A 527 -34.53 36.29 17.18
C GLU A 527 -35.29 36.15 15.84
N ALA A 528 -34.60 35.69 14.79
CA ALA A 528 -35.22 35.47 13.49
C ALA A 528 -36.31 34.38 13.52
N GLU A 529 -36.12 33.31 14.30
CA GLU A 529 -37.14 32.27 14.50
C GLU A 529 -38.37 32.80 15.23
N THR A 530 -38.19 33.63 16.26
CA THR A 530 -39.32 34.26 16.96
C THR A 530 -40.10 35.19 16.04
N ALA A 531 -39.42 36.04 15.26
CA ALA A 531 -40.06 36.91 14.28
C ALA A 531 -40.80 36.12 13.19
N LEU A 532 -40.24 35.01 12.72
CA LEU A 532 -40.90 34.14 11.74
C LEU A 532 -42.19 33.53 12.30
N ASN A 533 -42.19 33.11 13.57
CA ASN A 533 -43.37 32.54 14.20
C ASN A 533 -44.47 33.60 14.41
N GLU A 534 -44.11 34.83 14.75
CA GLU A 534 -45.06 35.95 14.82
C GLU A 534 -45.68 36.25 13.45
N VAL A 535 -44.86 36.33 12.39
CA VAL A 535 -45.36 36.55 11.02
C VAL A 535 -46.27 35.40 10.58
N LYS A 536 -45.94 34.14 10.88
CA LYS A 536 -46.80 33.00 10.58
C LYS A 536 -48.15 33.09 11.29
N ALA A 537 -48.17 33.53 12.55
CA ALA A 537 -49.42 33.73 13.28
C ALA A 537 -50.29 34.85 12.66
N VAL A 538 -49.67 35.92 12.15
CA VAL A 538 -50.37 36.99 11.43
C VAL A 538 -50.93 36.50 10.09
N VAL A 539 -50.14 35.75 9.32
CA VAL A 539 -50.59 35.17 8.04
C VAL A 539 -51.77 34.23 8.25
N ALA A 540 -51.72 33.36 9.26
CA ALA A 540 -52.83 32.45 9.57
C ALA A 540 -54.14 33.20 9.92
N LYS A 541 -54.05 34.34 10.63
CA LYS A 541 -55.21 35.20 10.89
C LYS A 541 -55.75 35.86 9.63
N LEU A 542 -54.86 36.37 8.77
CA LEU A 542 -55.26 36.98 7.50
C LEU A 542 -55.92 35.96 6.56
N GLU A 543 -55.43 34.73 6.52
CA GLU A 543 -56.06 33.64 5.76
C GLU A 543 -57.45 33.28 6.33
N GLU A 544 -57.63 33.29 7.65
CA GLU A 544 -58.95 33.09 8.26
C GLU A 544 -59.93 34.20 7.88
N ASP A 545 -59.47 35.46 7.89
CA ASP A 545 -60.29 36.62 7.52
C ASP A 545 -60.59 36.67 6.02
N GLU A 546 -59.63 36.31 5.15
CA GLU A 546 -59.84 36.17 3.71
C GLU A 546 -60.90 35.10 3.42
N ASN A 547 -60.81 33.94 4.08
CA ASN A 547 -61.79 32.86 3.92
C ASN A 547 -63.20 33.27 4.40
N LYS A 548 -63.31 34.08 5.46
CA LYS A 548 -64.60 34.64 5.88
C LYS A 548 -65.16 35.60 4.84
N LEU A 549 -64.33 36.54 4.36
CA LEU A 549 -64.74 37.51 3.36
C LEU A 549 -65.14 36.84 2.03
N GLN A 550 -64.46 35.75 1.65
CA GLN A 550 -64.77 34.98 0.45
C GLN A 550 -66.08 34.20 0.59
N LYS A 551 -66.41 33.68 1.79
CA LYS A 551 -67.73 33.11 2.06
C LYS A 551 -68.82 34.17 1.92
N ASP A 552 -68.65 35.32 2.58
CA ASP A 552 -69.62 36.42 2.52
C ASP A 552 -69.83 36.91 1.08
N PHE A 553 -68.75 37.01 0.28
CA PHE A 553 -68.84 37.38 -1.13
C PHE A 553 -69.62 36.38 -1.97
N VAL A 554 -69.41 35.07 -1.74
CA VAL A 554 -70.14 34.00 -2.44
C VAL A 554 -71.61 34.04 -2.07
N ASP A 555 -71.94 34.24 -0.80
CA ASP A 555 -73.32 34.33 -0.31
C ASP A 555 -74.06 35.51 -0.93
N VAL A 556 -73.44 36.70 -0.93
CA VAL A 556 -74.00 37.91 -1.57
C VAL A 556 -74.20 37.71 -3.08
N ARG A 557 -73.24 37.07 -3.76
CA ARG A 557 -73.35 36.78 -5.19
C ARG A 557 -74.48 35.79 -5.48
N HIS A 558 -74.64 34.78 -4.63
CA HIS A 558 -75.69 33.78 -4.77
C HIS A 558 -77.08 34.38 -4.51
N GLU A 559 -77.22 35.33 -3.58
CA GLU A 559 -78.45 36.10 -3.41
C GLU A 559 -78.77 36.95 -4.65
N LEU A 560 -77.79 37.64 -5.22
CA LEU A 560 -77.94 38.41 -6.45
C LEU A 560 -78.44 37.55 -7.62
N GLU A 561 -77.85 36.36 -7.79
CA GLU A 561 -78.23 35.41 -8.84
C GLU A 561 -79.61 34.79 -8.60
N LYS A 562 -79.99 34.56 -7.33
CA LYS A 562 -81.36 34.16 -6.97
C LYS A 562 -82.37 35.23 -7.36
N PHE A 563 -82.12 36.50 -7.04
CA PHE A 563 -83.04 37.58 -7.40
C PHE A 563 -83.17 37.79 -8.92
N GLU A 564 -82.06 37.68 -9.67
CA GLU A 564 -82.11 37.72 -11.15
C GLU A 564 -82.88 36.54 -11.75
N ASN A 565 -82.69 35.33 -11.22
CA ASN A 565 -83.37 34.13 -11.70
C ASN A 565 -84.86 34.12 -11.33
N ILE A 566 -85.25 34.63 -10.16
CA ILE A 566 -86.66 34.81 -9.76
C ILE A 566 -87.35 35.81 -10.69
N MET A 567 -86.68 36.90 -11.05
CA MET A 567 -87.20 37.87 -12.03
C MET A 567 -87.43 37.24 -13.41
N LYS A 568 -86.50 36.41 -13.90
CA LYS A 568 -86.65 35.69 -15.18
C LYS A 568 -87.72 34.60 -15.14
N THR A 569 -87.77 33.78 -14.08
CA THR A 569 -88.74 32.68 -13.98
C THR A 569 -90.16 33.18 -13.75
N ASN A 570 -90.38 34.24 -12.99
CA ASN A 570 -91.73 34.82 -12.83
C ASN A 570 -92.26 35.40 -14.15
N GLN A 571 -91.39 36.01 -14.97
CA GLN A 571 -91.77 36.45 -16.33
C GLN A 571 -92.12 35.28 -17.27
N GLN A 572 -91.50 34.11 -17.09
CA GLN A 572 -91.78 32.90 -17.89
C GLN A 572 -92.99 32.10 -17.37
N LYS A 573 -93.16 31.97 -16.05
CA LYS A 573 -94.30 31.26 -15.40
C LYS A 573 -95.64 31.92 -15.73
N ILE A 574 -95.69 33.26 -15.77
CA ILE A 574 -96.91 33.99 -16.18
C ILE A 574 -97.31 33.66 -17.64
N LYS A 575 -96.34 33.42 -18.52
CA LYS A 575 -96.58 33.02 -19.92
C LYS A 575 -96.95 31.53 -20.06
N HIS A 576 -96.38 30.66 -19.23
CA HIS A 576 -96.55 29.21 -19.28
C HIS A 576 -97.89 28.74 -18.67
N TRP A 577 -98.27 29.21 -17.48
CA TRP A 577 -99.51 28.76 -16.81
C TRP A 577 -100.79 29.26 -17.51
N LYS A 578 -100.72 30.36 -18.27
CA LYS A 578 -101.79 30.79 -19.19
C LYS A 578 -101.99 29.84 -20.38
N LYS A 579 -101.01 28.99 -20.70
CA LYS A 579 -101.00 28.07 -21.84
C LYS A 579 -101.34 26.63 -21.44
N GLU A 580 -100.91 26.19 -20.25
CA GLU A 580 -101.09 24.81 -19.74
C GLU A 580 -102.49 24.49 -19.19
N ILE A 581 -103.27 25.47 -18.73
CA ILE A 581 -104.67 25.24 -18.30
C ILE A 581 -105.57 24.77 -19.47
N GLY A 582 -105.17 25.06 -20.72
CA GLY A 582 -105.96 24.73 -21.91
C GLY A 582 -105.74 23.32 -22.50
N HIS A 583 -104.79 22.52 -22.01
CA HIS A 583 -104.30 21.32 -22.73
C HIS A 583 -104.38 19.98 -21.97
N LEU A 584 -105.12 19.89 -20.86
CA LEU A 584 -105.16 18.65 -20.06
C LEU A 584 -106.16 17.60 -20.60
N GLN A 585 -105.65 16.44 -21.01
CA GLN A 585 -106.37 15.16 -21.19
C GLN A 585 -105.47 13.99 -20.75
N LEU A 586 -106.06 12.90 -20.24
CA LEU A 586 -105.34 11.69 -19.82
C LEU A 586 -104.98 10.79 -21.02
N SER A 587 -103.76 10.23 -20.99
CA SER A 587 -103.29 9.23 -21.95
C SER A 587 -103.47 7.79 -21.43
N PRO A 588 -103.89 6.82 -22.26
CA PRO A 588 -104.12 5.44 -21.85
C PRO A 588 -102.82 4.64 -21.74
N ILE A 589 -102.73 3.80 -20.71
CA ILE A 589 -101.68 2.78 -20.57
C ILE A 589 -102.30 1.42 -20.96
N SER A 590 -101.59 0.68 -21.81
CA SER A 590 -102.03 -0.60 -22.40
C SER A 590 -102.53 -1.61 -21.35
N GLY A 591 -103.80 -2.02 -21.48
CA GLY A 591 -104.35 -3.22 -20.81
C GLY A 591 -105.48 -3.01 -19.81
N GLN A 592 -105.91 -1.77 -19.51
CA GLN A 592 -107.10 -1.51 -18.67
C GLN A 592 -107.92 -0.35 -19.25
N GLU A 593 -109.25 -0.44 -19.15
CA GLU A 593 -110.16 0.65 -19.53
C GLU A 593 -109.89 1.90 -18.67
N VAL A 594 -109.91 3.06 -19.32
CA VAL A 594 -109.69 4.37 -18.73
C VAL A 594 -110.87 4.69 -17.81
N GLY A 595 -110.62 4.70 -16.49
CA GLY A 595 -111.51 5.35 -15.54
C GLY A 595 -111.39 6.87 -15.61
N GLU A 596 -112.46 7.58 -15.23
CA GLU A 596 -112.40 9.02 -14.95
C GLU A 596 -111.33 9.32 -13.89
N ILE A 597 -110.71 10.50 -13.95
CA ILE A 597 -109.81 10.99 -12.89
C ILE A 597 -110.59 10.94 -11.58
N ALA A 598 -110.30 9.94 -10.73
CA ALA A 598 -110.75 9.97 -9.37
C ALA A 598 -110.10 11.17 -8.71
N ALA A 599 -110.91 12.19 -8.41
CA ALA A 599 -110.50 13.28 -7.55
C ALA A 599 -110.13 12.67 -6.20
N ILE A 600 -108.85 12.73 -5.86
CA ILE A 600 -108.39 12.49 -4.50
C ILE A 600 -109.19 13.48 -3.63
N PRO A 601 -109.93 13.01 -2.60
CA PRO A 601 -110.63 13.92 -1.70
C PRO A 601 -109.65 14.95 -1.16
N ASP A 602 -110.07 16.22 -1.07
CA ASP A 602 -109.21 17.33 -0.67
C ASP A 602 -108.47 17.10 0.67
N GLU A 603 -108.94 16.17 1.52
CA GLU A 603 -108.27 15.75 2.75
C GLU A 603 -106.96 14.95 2.53
N GLU A 604 -106.90 14.01 1.58
CA GLU A 604 -105.65 13.25 1.30
C GLU A 604 -104.67 14.05 0.42
N LEU A 605 -105.16 14.99 -0.39
CA LEU A 605 -104.33 15.93 -1.15
C LEU A 605 -103.74 17.04 -0.27
N ALA A 606 -104.39 17.37 0.85
CA ALA A 606 -103.88 18.30 1.85
C ALA A 606 -102.85 17.68 2.80
N GLU A 607 -102.89 16.37 3.03
CA GLU A 607 -101.88 15.65 3.82
C GLU A 607 -100.61 15.32 3.02
N LEU A 608 -100.72 15.20 1.69
CA LEU A 608 -99.53 15.15 0.83
C LEU A 608 -98.97 16.55 0.64
N ASP A 609 -97.98 16.90 1.46
CA ASP A 609 -97.25 18.13 1.25
C ASP A 609 -96.41 18.02 -0.03
N LYS A 610 -96.89 18.70 -1.07
CA LYS A 610 -96.17 18.88 -2.32
C LYS A 610 -94.79 19.48 -2.07
N GLU A 611 -94.64 20.35 -1.09
CA GLU A 611 -93.35 20.94 -0.73
C GLU A 611 -92.42 19.88 -0.11
N ALA A 612 -92.90 18.96 0.73
CA ALA A 612 -92.11 17.87 1.28
C ALA A 612 -91.60 16.88 0.21
N ILE A 613 -92.44 16.49 -0.75
CA ILE A 613 -92.03 15.58 -1.85
C ILE A 613 -91.09 16.30 -2.82
N GLN A 614 -91.37 17.57 -3.14
CA GLN A 614 -90.52 18.39 -3.98
C GLN A 614 -89.19 18.72 -3.27
N TYR A 615 -89.20 18.83 -1.93
CA TYR A 615 -88.03 18.98 -1.07
C TYR A 615 -87.21 17.69 -1.01
N GLU A 616 -87.83 16.51 -0.89
CA GLU A 616 -87.11 15.24 -0.97
C GLU A 616 -86.45 15.04 -2.34
N ILE A 617 -87.17 15.35 -3.42
CA ILE A 617 -86.62 15.28 -4.78
C ILE A 617 -85.48 16.28 -4.94
N THR A 618 -85.63 17.53 -4.50
CA THR A 618 -84.56 18.53 -4.59
C THR A 618 -83.38 18.18 -3.68
N VAL A 619 -83.59 17.70 -2.46
CA VAL A 619 -82.51 17.24 -1.56
C VAL A 619 -81.76 16.05 -2.15
N LEU A 620 -82.46 15.11 -2.80
CA LEU A 620 -81.82 13.97 -3.48
C LEU A 620 -81.09 14.43 -4.75
N GLU A 621 -81.63 15.36 -5.53
CA GLU A 621 -80.99 15.96 -6.70
C GLU A 621 -79.77 16.81 -6.32
N GLU A 622 -79.81 17.55 -5.22
CA GLU A 622 -78.69 18.34 -4.68
C GLU A 622 -77.59 17.43 -4.13
N LYS A 623 -77.96 16.35 -3.41
CA LYS A 623 -77.01 15.30 -2.99
C LYS A 623 -76.34 14.63 -4.19
N LEU A 624 -77.09 14.36 -5.28
CA LEU A 624 -76.55 13.81 -6.53
C LEU A 624 -75.65 14.79 -7.27
N ALA A 625 -75.99 16.09 -7.28
CA ALA A 625 -75.19 17.13 -7.92
C ALA A 625 -73.87 17.44 -7.19
N GLN A 626 -73.86 17.32 -5.85
CA GLN A 626 -72.67 17.48 -5.00
C GLN A 626 -71.74 16.26 -5.05
N MET A 627 -72.28 15.05 -5.24
CA MET A 627 -71.46 13.84 -5.43
C MET A 627 -70.85 13.80 -6.83
N LYS A 628 -69.65 14.37 -6.98
CA LYS A 628 -68.77 14.14 -8.14
C LYS A 628 -67.59 13.23 -7.76
N PRO A 629 -67.81 11.90 -7.63
CA PRO A 629 -66.75 10.98 -7.24
C PRO A 629 -65.67 10.91 -8.32
N ASN A 630 -64.44 11.27 -7.96
CA ASN A 630 -63.29 11.12 -8.84
C ASN A 630 -62.79 9.67 -8.85
N MET A 631 -63.34 8.86 -9.76
CA MET A 631 -62.96 7.46 -9.91
C MET A 631 -61.51 7.27 -10.36
N ALA A 632 -60.85 8.30 -10.93
CA ALA A 632 -59.44 8.24 -11.32
C ALA A 632 -58.49 8.26 -10.11
N ALA A 633 -58.89 8.90 -8.99
CA ALA A 633 -58.07 8.95 -7.78
C ALA A 633 -57.85 7.56 -7.16
N ILE A 634 -58.84 6.67 -7.25
CA ILE A 634 -58.73 5.27 -6.78
C ILE A 634 -57.74 4.49 -7.65
N ALA A 635 -57.77 4.70 -8.97
CA ALA A 635 -56.83 4.06 -9.91
C ALA A 635 -55.39 4.59 -9.73
N GLU A 636 -55.21 5.90 -9.53
CA GLU A 636 -53.91 6.51 -9.24
C GLU A 636 -53.34 6.05 -7.89
N TYR A 637 -54.19 5.96 -6.86
CA TYR A 637 -53.80 5.44 -5.55
C TYR A 637 -53.29 4.00 -5.67
N ARG A 638 -54.06 3.09 -6.31
CA ARG A 638 -53.64 1.69 -6.51
C ARG A 638 -52.32 1.58 -7.25
N LYS A 639 -52.12 2.38 -8.29
CA LYS A 639 -50.86 2.39 -9.06
C LYS A 639 -49.67 2.90 -8.24
N LYS A 640 -49.88 3.94 -7.42
CA LYS A 640 -48.84 4.48 -6.52
C LYS A 640 -48.55 3.55 -5.35
N GLU A 641 -49.57 2.89 -4.81
CA GLU A 641 -49.46 1.90 -3.75
C GLU A 641 -48.65 0.68 -4.23
N GLU A 642 -48.94 0.17 -5.43
CA GLU A 642 -48.16 -0.93 -6.03
C GLU A 642 -46.68 -0.53 -6.23
N LEU A 643 -46.42 0.66 -6.78
CA LEU A 643 -45.07 1.18 -6.95
C LEU A 643 -44.36 1.37 -5.59
N TYR A 644 -45.08 1.90 -4.60
CA TYR A 644 -44.55 2.09 -3.25
C TYR A 644 -44.17 0.75 -2.61
N LEU A 645 -45.05 -0.25 -2.66
CA LEU A 645 -44.77 -1.59 -2.13
C LEU A 645 -43.58 -2.25 -2.84
N GLN A 646 -43.45 -2.07 -4.16
CA GLN A 646 -42.26 -2.53 -4.90
C GLN A 646 -40.99 -1.84 -4.41
N ARG A 647 -41.01 -0.51 -4.22
CA ARG A 647 -39.86 0.27 -3.74
C ARG A 647 -39.48 -0.06 -2.31
N VAL A 648 -40.45 -0.27 -1.43
CA VAL A 648 -40.21 -0.74 -0.05
C VAL A 648 -39.57 -2.13 -0.08
N GLY A 649 -40.07 -3.05 -0.91
CA GLY A 649 -39.45 -4.37 -1.06
C GLY A 649 -38.03 -4.34 -1.64
N GLU A 650 -37.71 -3.40 -2.53
CA GLU A 650 -36.32 -3.15 -2.98
C GLU A 650 -35.44 -2.61 -1.85
N LEU A 651 -35.96 -1.64 -1.09
CA LEU A 651 -35.24 -1.04 0.04
C LEU A 651 -34.93 -2.07 1.12
N ASP A 652 -35.90 -2.93 1.47
CA ASP A 652 -35.72 -3.99 2.47
C ASP A 652 -34.65 -4.98 2.01
N LYS A 653 -34.69 -5.44 0.76
CA LYS A 653 -33.65 -6.33 0.20
C LYS A 653 -32.25 -5.72 0.23
N ILE A 654 -32.12 -4.43 -0.11
CA ILE A 654 -30.83 -3.72 -0.08
C ILE A 654 -30.37 -3.55 1.37
N THR A 655 -31.29 -3.27 2.29
CA THR A 655 -31.00 -3.10 3.72
C THR A 655 -30.53 -4.43 4.33
N ASP A 656 -31.20 -5.54 4.03
CA ASP A 656 -30.80 -6.88 4.46
C ASP A 656 -29.44 -7.28 3.89
N LEU A 657 -29.18 -6.96 2.62
CA LEU A 657 -27.87 -7.21 2.00
C LEU A 657 -26.78 -6.38 2.68
N ARG A 658 -27.02 -5.08 2.91
CA ARG A 658 -26.10 -4.19 3.63
C ARG A 658 -25.80 -4.74 5.03
N ASP A 659 -26.83 -5.14 5.77
CA ASP A 659 -26.67 -5.63 7.14
C ASP A 659 -25.96 -6.98 7.19
N SER A 660 -26.20 -7.85 6.20
CA SER A 660 -25.45 -9.10 6.03
C SER A 660 -23.97 -8.84 5.72
N GLN A 661 -23.66 -7.92 4.80
CA GLN A 661 -22.28 -7.55 4.49
C GLN A 661 -21.58 -6.88 5.68
N ARG A 662 -22.31 -6.06 6.46
CA ARG A 662 -21.80 -5.45 7.69
C ARG A 662 -21.47 -6.51 8.74
N LYS A 663 -22.32 -7.52 8.92
CA LYS A 663 -22.03 -8.66 9.81
C LYS A 663 -20.76 -9.40 9.39
N TYR A 664 -20.61 -9.74 8.11
CA TYR A 664 -19.38 -10.37 7.60
C TYR A 664 -18.15 -9.50 7.85
N PHE A 665 -18.25 -8.19 7.60
CA PHE A 665 -17.16 -7.26 7.88
C PHE A 665 -16.78 -7.25 9.37
N ASP A 666 -17.77 -7.18 10.27
CA ASP A 666 -17.54 -7.17 11.71
C ASP A 666 -16.95 -8.51 12.20
N GLU A 667 -17.40 -9.64 11.65
CA GLU A 667 -16.83 -10.98 11.91
C GLU A 667 -15.37 -11.08 11.46
N PHE A 668 -15.06 -10.66 10.23
CA PHE A 668 -13.68 -10.66 9.74
C PHE A 668 -12.78 -9.69 10.51
N ARG A 669 -13.30 -8.51 10.89
CA ARG A 669 -12.57 -7.54 11.72
C ARG A 669 -12.23 -8.16 13.07
N LYS A 670 -13.19 -8.85 13.69
CA LYS A 670 -13.00 -9.55 14.96
C LYS A 670 -12.00 -10.70 14.83
N GLN A 671 -12.15 -11.56 13.82
CA GLN A 671 -11.21 -12.65 13.58
C GLN A 671 -9.78 -12.14 13.37
N ARG A 672 -9.62 -11.07 12.59
CA ARG A 672 -8.31 -10.42 12.37
C ARG A 672 -7.71 -9.91 13.68
N LEU A 673 -8.54 -9.29 14.53
CA LEU A 673 -8.10 -8.79 15.84
C LEU A 673 -7.70 -9.93 16.77
N ASP A 674 -8.51 -10.98 16.86
CA ASP A 674 -8.28 -12.14 17.72
C ASP A 674 -6.99 -12.87 17.32
N GLU A 675 -6.79 -13.13 16.03
CA GLU A 675 -5.55 -13.75 15.50
C GLU A 675 -4.33 -12.86 15.74
N PHE A 676 -4.45 -11.55 15.53
CA PHE A 676 -3.38 -10.60 15.78
C PHE A 676 -3.00 -10.56 17.26
N MET A 677 -3.98 -10.45 18.18
CA MET A 677 -3.73 -10.37 19.62
C MET A 677 -3.16 -11.67 20.17
N ALA A 678 -3.62 -12.82 19.67
CA ALA A 678 -3.06 -14.12 20.03
C ALA A 678 -1.57 -14.22 19.64
N GLY A 679 -1.23 -13.86 18.40
CA GLY A 679 0.16 -13.84 17.94
C GLY A 679 1.02 -12.80 18.67
N PHE A 680 0.49 -11.59 18.84
CA PHE A 680 1.16 -10.48 19.52
C PHE A 680 1.52 -10.84 20.97
N SER A 681 0.58 -11.43 21.72
CA SER A 681 0.83 -11.86 23.10
C SER A 681 1.95 -12.91 23.19
N VAL A 682 1.97 -13.89 22.29
CA VAL A 682 3.04 -14.91 22.25
C VAL A 682 4.40 -14.28 21.94
N ILE A 683 4.45 -13.39 20.95
CA ILE A 683 5.69 -12.71 20.55
C ILE A 683 6.21 -11.82 21.69
N THR A 684 5.36 -11.03 22.34
CA THR A 684 5.75 -10.14 23.43
C THR A 684 6.28 -10.91 24.64
N ASN A 685 5.62 -12.00 25.04
CA ASN A 685 6.10 -12.85 26.12
C ASN A 685 7.47 -13.47 25.79
N LYS A 686 7.65 -13.97 24.57
CA LYS A 686 8.92 -14.57 24.15
C LYS A 686 10.02 -13.54 23.99
N LEU A 687 9.73 -12.35 23.50
CA LEU A 687 10.68 -11.24 23.43
C LEU A 687 11.23 -10.90 24.82
N LYS A 688 10.36 -10.81 25.83
CA LYS A 688 10.78 -10.54 27.21
C LYS A 688 11.70 -11.63 27.76
N GLU A 689 11.34 -12.90 27.57
CA GLU A 689 12.18 -14.04 27.94
C GLU A 689 13.55 -14.01 27.24
N MET A 690 13.56 -13.80 25.92
CA MET A 690 14.78 -13.83 25.10
C MET A 690 15.70 -12.66 25.43
N TYR A 691 15.15 -11.46 25.62
CA TYR A 691 15.95 -10.30 25.99
C TYR A 691 16.61 -10.49 27.34
N GLN A 692 15.85 -10.90 28.36
CA GLN A 692 16.38 -11.19 29.70
C GLN A 692 17.48 -12.26 29.69
N MET A 693 17.32 -13.31 28.87
CA MET A 693 18.31 -14.36 28.71
C MET A 693 19.61 -13.84 28.09
N ILE A 694 19.52 -12.99 27.06
CA ILE A 694 20.68 -12.47 26.33
C ILE A 694 21.44 -11.43 27.15
N THR A 695 20.75 -10.53 27.83
CA THR A 695 21.39 -9.40 28.55
C THR A 695 21.65 -9.69 30.03
N LEU A 696 21.22 -10.85 30.55
CA LEU A 696 21.31 -11.25 31.97
C LEU A 696 20.76 -10.14 32.90
N GLY A 697 19.67 -9.50 32.47
CA GLY A 697 19.01 -8.39 33.15
C GLY A 697 18.55 -7.27 32.20
N GLY A 698 17.55 -6.48 32.63
CA GLY A 698 16.84 -5.56 31.74
C GLY A 698 15.54 -6.19 31.21
N ASP A 699 14.70 -5.39 30.54
CA ASP A 699 13.40 -5.81 30.01
C ASP A 699 13.20 -5.26 28.60
N ALA A 700 12.40 -5.95 27.79
CA ALA A 700 11.99 -5.51 26.47
C ALA A 700 10.50 -5.82 26.29
N GLU A 701 9.74 -4.86 25.77
CA GLU A 701 8.30 -4.94 25.67
C GLU A 701 7.80 -4.27 24.38
N LEU A 702 6.77 -4.87 23.77
CA LEU A 702 6.05 -4.30 22.64
C LEU A 702 4.72 -3.79 23.16
N GLU A 703 4.48 -2.50 22.98
CA GLU A 703 3.26 -1.83 23.41
C GLU A 703 2.46 -1.38 22.19
N LEU A 704 1.15 -1.57 22.23
CA LEU A 704 0.24 -1.01 21.23
C LEU A 704 0.00 0.46 21.58
N VAL A 705 0.07 1.35 20.58
CA VAL A 705 -0.25 2.77 20.80
C VAL A 705 -1.74 2.92 21.10
N ASP A 706 -2.58 2.20 20.35
CA ASP A 706 -4.01 2.06 20.59
C ASP A 706 -4.37 0.60 20.92
N SER A 707 -4.99 0.40 22.07
CA SER A 707 -5.44 -0.92 22.55
C SER A 707 -6.78 -1.37 21.96
N LEU A 708 -7.57 -0.44 21.42
CA LEU A 708 -8.87 -0.71 20.81
C LEU A 708 -8.74 -1.08 19.33
N ASP A 709 -7.85 -0.39 18.60
CA ASP A 709 -7.53 -0.72 17.21
C ASP A 709 -6.02 -0.79 16.97
N PRO A 710 -5.40 -1.98 17.06
CA PRO A 710 -3.94 -2.12 16.92
C PRO A 710 -3.41 -1.82 15.51
N PHE A 711 -4.29 -1.60 14.53
CA PHE A 711 -3.91 -1.39 13.12
C PHE A 711 -3.82 0.09 12.71
N SER A 712 -4.20 1.03 13.59
CA SER A 712 -4.27 2.46 13.29
C SER A 712 -2.91 3.16 13.44
N GLU A 713 -2.31 3.07 14.63
CA GLU A 713 -1.15 3.86 15.05
C GLU A 713 0.13 3.02 15.21
N GLY A 714 0.01 1.69 15.15
CA GLY A 714 1.12 0.76 15.15
C GLY A 714 1.60 0.33 16.54
N ILE A 715 2.87 -0.12 16.61
CA ILE A 715 3.47 -0.79 17.77
C ILE A 715 4.75 -0.06 18.15
N VAL A 716 4.89 0.26 19.45
CA VAL A 716 6.09 0.88 20.01
C VAL A 716 6.96 -0.20 20.64
N PHE A 717 8.23 -0.22 20.24
CA PHE A 717 9.22 -1.11 20.83
C PHE A 717 10.03 -0.39 21.91
N SER A 718 9.72 -0.72 23.16
CA SER A 718 10.31 -0.15 24.37
C SER A 718 11.28 -1.13 25.00
N VAL A 719 12.48 -0.65 25.35
CA VAL A 719 13.54 -1.47 25.92
C VAL A 719 14.14 -0.78 27.13
N ARG A 720 14.40 -1.56 28.17
CA ARG A 720 15.09 -1.17 29.39
C ARG A 720 16.39 -1.98 29.52
N PRO A 721 17.52 -1.41 29.09
CA PRO A 721 18.82 -2.06 29.30
C PRO A 721 19.11 -2.26 30.80
N PRO A 722 20.00 -3.21 31.18
CA PRO A 722 20.34 -3.46 32.56
C PRO A 722 20.86 -2.20 33.25
N LYS A 723 20.29 -1.88 34.42
CA LYS A 723 20.62 -0.68 35.21
C LYS A 723 20.32 0.68 34.53
N LYS A 724 19.48 0.70 33.49
CA LYS A 724 19.01 1.93 32.81
C LYS A 724 17.48 2.05 32.85
N SER A 725 16.97 3.22 32.44
CA SER A 725 15.55 3.51 32.27
C SER A 725 15.00 2.96 30.95
N TRP A 726 13.66 2.89 30.84
CA TRP A 726 12.96 2.59 29.61
C TRP A 726 13.26 3.63 28.53
N LYS A 727 13.59 3.15 27.32
CA LYS A 727 13.85 3.97 26.14
C LYS A 727 13.30 3.30 24.90
N ASN A 728 12.88 4.12 23.94
CA ASN A 728 12.54 3.67 22.60
C ASN A 728 13.82 3.20 21.87
N ILE A 729 13.71 2.18 21.01
CA ILE A 729 14.83 1.60 20.25
C ILE A 729 15.67 2.66 19.52
N SER A 730 15.05 3.71 18.97
CA SER A 730 15.76 4.79 18.25
C SER A 730 16.83 5.48 19.11
N ASN A 731 16.61 5.54 20.43
CA ASN A 731 17.46 6.25 21.38
C ASN A 731 18.46 5.32 22.13
N LEU A 732 18.60 4.07 21.69
CA LEU A 732 19.56 3.10 22.23
C LEU A 732 20.94 3.21 21.57
N SER A 733 21.97 2.73 22.28
CA SER A 733 23.32 2.56 21.72
C SER A 733 23.33 1.53 20.58
N GLY A 734 24.28 1.59 19.65
CA GLY A 734 24.38 0.65 18.52
C GLY A 734 24.37 -0.82 18.95
N GLY A 735 25.15 -1.19 19.96
CA GLY A 735 25.15 -2.57 20.49
C GLY A 735 23.84 -2.96 21.20
N GLU A 736 23.19 -2.01 21.88
CA GLU A 736 21.90 -2.23 22.53
C GLU A 736 20.77 -2.40 21.49
N LYS A 737 20.81 -1.61 20.40
CA LYS A 737 19.93 -1.78 19.24
C LYS A 737 20.09 -3.17 18.64
N THR A 738 21.32 -3.60 18.38
CA THR A 738 21.60 -4.92 17.81
C THR A 738 21.07 -6.05 18.71
N LEU A 739 21.27 -5.98 20.04
CA LEU A 739 20.75 -6.99 20.97
C LEU A 739 19.23 -7.01 21.02
N SER A 740 18.60 -5.83 21.05
CA SER A 740 17.14 -5.70 21.11
C SER A 740 16.48 -6.24 19.84
N SER A 741 17.06 -5.91 18.67
CA SER A 741 16.61 -6.43 17.38
C SER A 741 16.81 -7.94 17.26
N LEU A 742 17.96 -8.46 17.73
CA LEU A 742 18.25 -9.89 17.71
C LEU A 742 17.30 -10.68 18.62
N ALA A 743 16.95 -10.14 19.79
CA ALA A 743 15.95 -10.71 20.68
C ALA A 743 14.57 -10.79 20.02
N LEU A 744 14.16 -9.74 19.28
CA LEU A 744 12.91 -9.75 18.51
C LEU A 744 12.93 -10.77 17.38
N VAL A 745 14.02 -10.88 16.62
CA VAL A 745 14.19 -11.90 15.57
C VAL A 745 14.05 -13.31 16.15
N PHE A 746 14.62 -13.56 17.34
CA PHE A 746 14.48 -14.86 18.01
C PHE A 746 13.09 -15.11 18.58
N ALA A 747 12.39 -14.08 19.07
CA ALA A 747 10.99 -14.20 19.48
C ALA A 747 10.08 -14.57 18.29
N LEU A 748 10.32 -13.93 17.13
CA LEU A 748 9.62 -14.25 15.89
C LEU A 748 9.93 -15.67 15.39
N HIS A 749 11.17 -16.11 15.49
CA HIS A 749 11.55 -17.50 15.19
C HIS A 749 10.82 -18.50 16.09
N HIS A 750 10.63 -18.18 17.37
CA HIS A 750 9.88 -19.06 18.27
C HIS A 750 8.40 -19.14 17.89
N TYR A 751 7.80 -18.02 17.47
CA TYR A 751 6.41 -18.00 17.02
C TYR A 751 6.22 -18.75 15.70
N ARG A 752 7.14 -18.58 14.75
CA ARG A 752 7.12 -19.28 13.45
C ARG A 752 8.52 -19.75 13.07
N PRO A 753 8.87 -21.03 13.33
CA PRO A 753 10.21 -21.53 13.06
C PRO A 753 10.47 -21.66 11.57
N THR A 754 11.57 -21.06 11.09
CA THR A 754 12.06 -21.17 9.72
C THR A 754 13.24 -22.14 9.67
N PRO A 755 13.34 -23.04 8.68
CA PRO A 755 14.38 -24.07 8.65
C PRO A 755 15.80 -23.53 8.39
N LEU A 756 15.94 -22.30 7.86
CA LEU A 756 17.23 -21.72 7.48
C LEU A 756 17.32 -20.26 7.91
N TYR A 757 18.43 -19.89 8.53
CA TYR A 757 18.79 -18.53 8.92
C TYR A 757 20.17 -18.16 8.37
N VAL A 758 20.28 -17.00 7.75
CA VAL A 758 21.54 -16.43 7.28
C VAL A 758 21.74 -15.09 8.00
N MET A 759 22.87 -14.95 8.68
CA MET A 759 23.22 -13.77 9.47
C MET A 759 24.59 -13.27 9.03
N ASP A 760 24.66 -12.01 8.62
CA ASP A 760 25.89 -11.38 8.12
C ASP A 760 26.33 -10.26 9.07
N GLU A 761 27.54 -10.38 9.62
CA GLU A 761 28.22 -9.41 10.49
C GLU A 761 27.38 -8.87 11.68
N ILE A 762 26.49 -9.70 12.22
CA ILE A 762 25.58 -9.32 13.32
C ILE A 762 26.29 -8.94 14.62
N ASP A 763 27.58 -9.27 14.75
CA ASP A 763 28.41 -9.09 15.93
C ASP A 763 29.38 -7.92 15.85
N ALA A 764 29.34 -7.14 14.75
CA ALA A 764 30.21 -5.98 14.56
C ALA A 764 30.07 -4.96 15.72
N ALA A 765 28.84 -4.70 16.17
CA ALA A 765 28.52 -3.75 17.24
C ALA A 765 28.40 -4.38 18.64
N LEU A 766 28.67 -5.69 18.77
CA LEU A 766 28.52 -6.43 20.03
C LEU A 766 29.87 -6.60 20.77
N ASP A 767 29.79 -6.63 22.10
CA ASP A 767 30.93 -6.90 22.97
C ASP A 767 31.17 -8.42 23.12
N PHE A 768 32.40 -8.83 23.41
CA PHE A 768 32.81 -10.25 23.43
C PHE A 768 31.95 -11.10 24.39
N LYS A 769 31.54 -10.54 25.53
CA LYS A 769 30.67 -11.22 26.50
C LYS A 769 29.28 -11.52 25.91
N ASN A 770 28.68 -10.54 25.26
CA ASN A 770 27.35 -10.67 24.65
C ASN A 770 27.40 -11.55 23.40
N VAL A 771 28.46 -11.47 22.60
CA VAL A 771 28.69 -12.36 21.45
C VAL A 771 28.72 -13.82 21.90
N SER A 772 29.37 -14.13 23.01
CA SER A 772 29.47 -15.52 23.51
C SER A 772 28.11 -16.05 23.99
N ILE A 773 27.29 -15.22 24.64
CA ILE A 773 25.94 -15.58 25.07
C ILE A 773 25.04 -15.86 23.86
N VAL A 774 25.10 -14.96 22.86
CA VAL A 774 24.35 -15.12 21.60
C VAL A 774 24.81 -16.37 20.85
N ALA A 775 26.11 -16.63 20.76
CA ALA A 775 26.65 -17.80 20.08
C ALA A 775 26.19 -19.12 20.75
N ASN A 776 26.20 -19.17 22.09
CA ASN A 776 25.66 -20.31 22.84
C ASN A 776 24.17 -20.51 22.60
N TYR A 777 23.40 -19.42 22.60
CA TYR A 777 21.96 -19.48 22.32
C TYR A 777 21.68 -20.00 20.91
N ILE A 778 22.40 -19.50 19.90
CA ILE A 778 22.30 -19.98 18.52
C ILE A 778 22.65 -21.47 18.46
N LYS A 779 23.74 -21.89 19.12
CA LYS A 779 24.18 -23.29 19.15
C LYS A 779 23.14 -24.24 19.75
N GLU A 780 22.40 -23.80 20.76
CA GLU A 780 21.30 -24.58 21.33
C GLU A 780 20.13 -24.70 20.32
N ARG A 781 19.86 -23.64 19.56
CA ARG A 781 18.79 -23.58 18.57
C ARG A 781 19.12 -24.27 17.23
N THR A 782 20.37 -24.60 16.94
CA THR A 782 20.75 -25.31 15.70
C THR A 782 20.16 -26.73 15.59
N ARG A 783 19.56 -27.27 16.66
CA ARG A 783 18.86 -28.58 16.63
C ARG A 783 17.65 -28.59 15.70
N ASN A 784 16.96 -27.46 15.58
CA ASN A 784 15.68 -27.37 14.87
C ASN A 784 15.74 -26.49 13.61
N ALA A 785 16.82 -25.75 13.41
CA ALA A 785 17.02 -24.86 12.26
C ALA A 785 18.51 -24.74 11.89
N GLN A 786 18.81 -24.57 10.60
CA GLN A 786 20.17 -24.38 10.12
C GLN A 786 20.56 -22.90 10.20
N PHE A 787 21.68 -22.59 10.85
CA PHE A 787 22.24 -21.23 10.93
C PHE A 787 23.53 -21.12 10.11
N ILE A 788 23.57 -20.15 9.20
CA ILE A 788 24.76 -19.75 8.44
C ILE A 788 25.15 -18.36 8.92
N ILE A 789 26.31 -18.26 9.56
CA ILE A 789 26.78 -17.01 10.17
C ILE A 789 28.08 -16.59 9.53
N ILE A 790 28.13 -15.34 9.09
CA ILE A 790 29.33 -14.67 8.61
C ILE A 790 29.76 -13.70 9.71
N SER A 791 30.96 -13.89 10.25
CA SER A 791 31.48 -13.10 11.38
C SER A 791 33.00 -13.07 11.35
N LEU A 792 33.56 -11.98 11.89
CA LEU A 792 35.00 -11.80 12.09
C LEU A 792 35.43 -12.00 13.55
N ARG A 793 34.51 -12.24 14.50
CA ARG A 793 34.83 -12.44 15.92
C ARG A 793 34.97 -13.93 16.24
N ASN A 794 36.11 -14.30 16.82
CA ASN A 794 36.41 -15.69 17.20
C ASN A 794 35.29 -16.36 18.01
N ASN A 795 34.77 -15.67 19.03
CA ASN A 795 33.74 -16.22 19.94
C ASN A 795 32.43 -16.64 19.23
N MET A 796 32.15 -16.11 18.03
CA MET A 796 30.92 -16.45 17.29
C MET A 796 31.07 -17.75 16.51
N PHE A 797 32.21 -17.94 15.84
CA PHE A 797 32.45 -19.11 14.99
C PHE A 797 33.22 -20.24 15.68
N GLU A 798 33.72 -20.03 16.91
CA GLU A 798 34.37 -21.08 17.70
C GLU A 798 33.45 -22.28 18.00
N LEU A 799 32.14 -22.03 18.16
CA LEU A 799 31.12 -23.07 18.40
C LEU A 799 30.58 -23.71 17.11
N ALA A 800 31.08 -23.31 15.94
CA ALA A 800 30.59 -23.79 14.65
C ALA A 800 31.00 -25.24 14.37
N ASP A 801 30.07 -26.02 13.80
CA ASP A 801 30.36 -27.41 13.38
C ASP A 801 31.24 -27.46 12.12
N ARG A 802 31.15 -26.42 11.28
CA ARG A 802 31.94 -26.23 10.07
C ARG A 802 32.28 -24.76 9.89
N LEU A 803 33.53 -24.51 9.49
CA LEU A 803 34.03 -23.19 9.13
C LEU A 803 34.18 -23.10 7.63
N VAL A 804 33.77 -21.97 7.03
CA VAL A 804 33.99 -21.67 5.61
C VAL A 804 34.92 -20.46 5.54
N GLY A 805 36.17 -20.71 5.20
CA GLY A 805 37.17 -19.66 4.98
C GLY A 805 37.06 -19.13 3.56
N ILE A 806 36.91 -17.82 3.41
CA ILE A 806 36.85 -17.13 2.11
C ILE A 806 38.15 -16.32 1.95
N TYR A 807 38.80 -16.45 0.80
CA TYR A 807 40.01 -15.69 0.48
C TYR A 807 40.02 -15.28 -1.00
N LYS A 808 40.78 -14.24 -1.33
CA LYS A 808 40.78 -13.63 -2.66
C LYS A 808 42.18 -13.68 -3.27
N THR A 809 42.31 -14.28 -4.45
CA THR A 809 43.56 -14.35 -5.24
C THR A 809 43.28 -13.84 -6.64
N ASP A 810 44.09 -12.93 -7.18
CA ASP A 810 43.92 -12.38 -8.53
C ASP A 810 42.51 -11.84 -8.80
N ASN A 811 41.99 -11.10 -7.82
CA ASN A 811 40.63 -10.56 -7.82
C ASN A 811 39.50 -11.63 -7.89
N CYS A 812 39.82 -12.91 -7.79
CA CYS A 812 38.86 -14.02 -7.77
C CYS A 812 38.66 -14.55 -6.34
N THR A 813 37.41 -14.59 -5.89
CA THR A 813 37.03 -15.12 -4.57
C THR A 813 37.00 -16.64 -4.59
N LYS A 814 37.74 -17.26 -3.68
CA LYS A 814 37.79 -18.72 -3.47
C LYS A 814 37.33 -19.02 -2.04
N SER A 815 36.81 -20.22 -1.81
CA SER A 815 36.38 -20.68 -0.49
C SER A 815 36.92 -22.06 -0.17
N VAL A 816 37.21 -22.30 1.10
CA VAL A 816 37.68 -23.59 1.64
C VAL A 816 36.87 -23.88 2.90
N THR A 817 36.34 -25.09 3.00
CA THR A 817 35.57 -25.54 4.17
C THR A 817 36.45 -26.39 5.08
N ILE A 818 36.45 -26.08 6.37
CA ILE A 818 37.26 -26.73 7.41
C ILE A 818 36.31 -27.28 8.50
N ASN A 819 36.65 -28.44 9.07
CA ASN A 819 35.93 -29.00 10.21
C ASN A 819 36.79 -28.83 11.48
N PRO A 820 36.44 -27.89 12.39
CA PRO A 820 37.24 -27.59 13.58
C PRO A 820 37.28 -28.74 14.59
N THR A 821 36.22 -29.54 14.72
CA THR A 821 36.14 -30.65 15.69
C THR A 821 37.19 -31.72 15.42
N LYS A 822 37.55 -31.95 14.15
CA LYS A 822 38.62 -32.89 13.76
C LYS A 822 40.03 -32.40 14.06
N LEU A 823 40.21 -31.10 14.30
CA LEU A 823 41.50 -30.48 14.61
C LEU A 823 41.78 -30.38 16.12
N SER A 824 40.73 -30.44 16.96
CA SER A 824 40.81 -30.24 18.42
C SER A 824 41.12 -31.50 19.26
N LEU A 825 41.24 -32.69 18.65
CA LEU A 825 41.62 -33.90 19.39
C LEU A 825 43.11 -33.84 19.76
N PRO A 826 43.48 -34.01 21.05
CA PRO A 826 44.87 -34.23 21.43
C PRO A 826 45.44 -35.42 20.66
N LEU A 827 46.72 -35.36 20.31
CA LEU A 827 47.49 -36.45 19.68
C LEU A 827 47.65 -37.72 20.57
N GLN A 828 46.80 -37.90 21.58
CA GLN A 828 46.77 -39.08 22.44
C GLN A 828 45.40 -39.76 22.31
N GLU A 829 45.45 -41.08 22.11
CA GLU A 829 44.32 -42.01 21.92
C GLU A 829 43.74 -42.09 20.50
N GLN A 830 44.57 -42.59 19.56
CA GLN A 830 44.07 -43.47 18.51
C GLN A 830 44.63 -44.87 18.73
N SER A 831 44.13 -45.53 19.76
CA SER A 831 44.23 -46.99 19.90
C SER A 831 42.96 -47.52 20.56
N ILE A 832 42.30 -48.42 19.82
CA ILE A 832 41.44 -49.52 20.27
C ILE A 832 39.90 -49.34 20.12
N ASN A 833 39.41 -50.13 19.15
CA ASN A 833 38.19 -50.94 19.12
C ASN A 833 36.83 -50.43 18.55
N THR A 834 36.57 -51.00 17.37
CA THR A 834 35.43 -51.89 17.03
C THR A 834 34.02 -51.33 17.05
N GLN A 835 33.53 -51.11 15.82
CA GLN A 835 32.23 -51.49 15.29
C GLN A 835 31.21 -52.09 16.28
N GLN A 836 30.10 -51.38 16.45
CA GLN A 836 28.73 -51.92 16.38
C GLN A 836 27.76 -50.76 16.11
N PRO A 837 26.89 -50.81 15.09
CA PRO A 837 25.66 -50.03 15.10
C PRO A 837 24.51 -50.88 15.65
N VAL A 838 23.93 -50.35 16.73
CA VAL A 838 22.68 -50.77 17.35
C VAL A 838 21.53 -50.60 16.34
N ASN A 839 20.78 -51.68 16.18
CA ASN A 839 19.54 -51.73 15.44
C ASN A 839 18.43 -51.06 16.27
N THR A 840 17.85 -49.97 15.78
CA THR A 840 16.57 -49.46 16.29
C THR A 840 15.70 -49.02 15.13
N GLN A 841 14.90 -49.97 14.65
CA GLN A 841 13.69 -49.70 13.89
C GLN A 841 12.63 -49.18 14.87
N GLN A 842 12.02 -48.03 14.56
CA GLN A 842 10.66 -47.74 14.98
C GLN A 842 9.83 -47.27 13.78
N PRO A 843 8.54 -47.66 13.71
CA PRO A 843 7.75 -47.53 12.51
C PRO A 843 7.08 -46.17 12.41
N VAL A 844 6.91 -45.74 11.15
CA VAL A 844 6.11 -44.60 10.75
C VAL A 844 4.64 -44.88 11.07
N VAL A 845 4.05 -44.12 11.99
CA VAL A 845 2.61 -44.00 12.14
C VAL A 845 2.17 -42.79 11.32
N THR A 846 1.53 -43.08 10.19
CA THR A 846 0.66 -42.16 9.47
C THR A 846 -0.52 -41.77 10.37
N CYS A 847 -0.71 -40.48 10.61
CA CYS A 847 -2.02 -39.94 11.01
C CYS A 847 -2.48 -38.93 9.96
N THR A 848 -3.72 -39.15 9.55
CA THR A 848 -4.68 -38.21 8.94
C THR A 848 -4.74 -36.88 9.66
#